data_AF-A0A2J8NEH1-F1
#
_entry.id   AF-A0A2J8NEH1-F1
#
_cell.length_a   1.000
_cell.length_b   1.000
_cell.length_c   1.000
_cell.angle_alpha   90.00
_cell.angle_beta   90.00
_cell.angle_gamma   90.00
#
_symmetry.space_group_name_H-M   'P 1'
#
loop_
_entity.id
_entity.type
_entity.pdbx_description
1 polymer ?
#
loop_
_entity_poly.entity_id
_entity_poly.type
_entity_poly.pdbx_seq_one_letter_code
_entity_poly.pdbx_strand_id
1 'polypeptide(L)'
;MSNAMYNKMWHQTQEALSALLDKEPQKMIEPQRNQVFIFQTLATFYVKYVQIFRNLENVYDQFVHPQKRILIRKVLDGVMGRILELKNEMVELELTEFHYFDDILQDLKLAPQQLDIPIPKYFLKEKLEVIKGREKILAQILADSGIDTSDMKYPVKSIPFDEAVKLIQIAERARQGRLRALFMKQIYLQEYRAKQSKMLGKKVTDTWAAALRIQKVWRRFHQCKETEKLREEEMIFLGMNPPPLFNEVSATVIQAEKVDHLRNEVQRKHEEDYREALVTIKNDLKLIEGVDIKENLQDQIRHWFIECRNLTGTFPDYPDVEEGGSAIIFSDKTIQQVIEDIIANQEEEEKNKKKKKKKEKQPKKAKKQKKGTKEKNKEEDEKWKMSPSLFLPAMKEGCNAYKEIWMKKDESWNFSQDYDPELIKEEKRKELQSEIRIQVDELMRQELKNLKLAVDRERERPVKAGKKKDKKKGKKGKKKEKAEKKDKDLTADRTIESLYKELVEEGLLIQALKVNLSDYIGEYSYLGTTLRQVSIEPMPSLLDVRQLITLYGIWPLGSAAVHEKAPLVKSLLLAGPSGVGKKMLVHAICTETGANLFNLSCSNIAGKYPGKNGLQMMLHAVFKVARQLQPSVVWIEDTEKTFYKKVPNAEKMFTPSAGEVAALQKNLKRSTSRMNLNA
;
A
#
# COMPACT_ATOMS: atom_id res chain seq x y z
N MET A 1 -3.70 -2.45 28.48
CA MET A 1 -5.08 -2.97 28.39
C MET A 1 -5.02 -4.49 28.31
N SER A 2 -6.05 -5.21 28.76
CA SER A 2 -6.06 -6.68 28.74
C SER A 2 -6.40 -7.23 27.36
N ASN A 3 -5.85 -8.40 27.00
CA ASN A 3 -6.15 -9.13 25.76
C ASN A 3 -7.66 -9.33 25.53
N ALA A 4 -8.42 -9.50 26.62
CA ALA A 4 -9.87 -9.65 26.58
C ALA A 4 -10.60 -8.44 25.98
N MET A 5 -10.11 -7.21 26.21
CA MET A 5 -10.71 -6.01 25.64
C MET A 5 -10.54 -5.97 24.11
N TYR A 6 -9.36 -6.31 23.60
CA TYR A 6 -9.09 -6.32 22.17
C TYR A 6 -9.83 -7.45 21.44
N ASN A 7 -9.94 -8.63 22.07
CA ASN A 7 -10.82 -9.69 21.58
C ASN A 7 -12.27 -9.19 21.50
N LYS A 8 -12.81 -8.57 22.55
CA LYS A 8 -14.16 -8.00 22.54
C LYS A 8 -14.35 -6.97 21.43
N MET A 9 -13.38 -6.07 21.24
CA MET A 9 -13.39 -5.08 20.17
C MET A 9 -13.38 -5.75 18.79
N TRP A 10 -12.60 -6.82 18.62
CA TRP A 10 -12.57 -7.61 17.40
C TRP A 10 -13.93 -8.28 17.12
N HIS A 11 -14.54 -8.93 18.13
CA HIS A 11 -15.88 -9.52 18.01
C HIS A 11 -16.93 -8.49 17.58
N GLN A 12 -16.99 -7.34 18.26
CA GLN A 12 -17.93 -6.26 17.94
C GLN A 12 -17.73 -5.72 16.52
N THR A 13 -16.47 -5.57 16.11
CA THR A 13 -16.13 -5.06 14.77
C THR A 13 -16.54 -6.05 13.69
N GLN A 14 -16.33 -7.34 13.94
CA GLN A 14 -16.69 -8.41 13.02
C GLN A 14 -18.21 -8.60 12.91
N GLU A 15 -18.94 -8.48 14.02
CA GLU A 15 -20.40 -8.45 14.02
C GLU A 15 -20.93 -7.26 13.21
N ALA A 16 -20.41 -6.06 13.47
CA ALA A 16 -20.77 -4.86 12.70
C ALA A 16 -20.51 -5.04 11.21
N LEU A 17 -19.36 -5.62 10.84
CA LEU A 17 -19.02 -5.94 9.46
C LEU A 17 -19.99 -6.94 8.83
N SER A 18 -20.31 -8.03 9.54
CA SER A 18 -21.27 -9.02 9.05
C SER A 18 -22.66 -8.42 8.82
N ALA A 19 -23.12 -7.56 9.74
CA ALA A 19 -24.40 -6.88 9.61
C ALA A 19 -24.44 -5.88 8.44
N LEU A 20 -23.29 -5.30 8.04
CA LEU A 20 -23.21 -4.49 6.82
C LEU A 20 -23.24 -5.35 5.56
N LEU A 21 -22.47 -6.43 5.53
CA LEU A 21 -22.40 -7.35 4.40
C LEU A 21 -23.76 -8.01 4.08
N ASP A 22 -24.64 -8.16 5.08
CA ASP A 22 -26.00 -8.66 4.89
C ASP A 22 -26.96 -7.58 4.36
N LYS A 23 -26.78 -6.32 4.78
CA LYS A 23 -27.64 -5.18 4.39
C LYS A 23 -27.34 -4.63 3.00
N GLU A 24 -26.08 -4.66 2.60
CA GLU A 24 -25.61 -4.13 1.32
C GLU A 24 -26.26 -4.79 0.08
N PRO A 25 -26.31 -6.13 -0.05
CA PRO A 25 -26.95 -6.78 -1.18
C PRO A 25 -28.47 -6.57 -1.22
N GLN A 26 -29.12 -6.37 -0.06
CA GLN A 26 -30.57 -6.09 0.00
C GLN A 26 -30.87 -4.70 -0.60
N LYS A 27 -30.04 -3.70 -0.30
CA LYS A 27 -30.18 -2.35 -0.85
C LYS A 27 -29.68 -2.21 -2.29
N MET A 28 -28.84 -3.12 -2.80
CA MET A 28 -28.45 -3.18 -4.22
C MET A 28 -29.61 -3.53 -5.15
N ILE A 29 -30.65 -4.19 -4.65
CA ILE A 29 -31.77 -4.68 -5.44
C ILE A 29 -32.85 -3.61 -5.61
N GLU A 30 -32.97 -2.69 -4.64
CA GLU A 30 -33.96 -1.62 -4.66
C GLU A 30 -33.53 -0.49 -5.60
N PRO A 31 -34.22 -0.29 -6.71
CA PRO A 31 -33.82 0.70 -7.67
C PRO A 31 -34.39 2.07 -7.27
N GLN A 32 -33.52 2.92 -6.75
CA GLN A 32 -33.89 4.21 -6.18
C GLN A 32 -33.90 5.31 -7.26
N ARG A 33 -34.88 6.23 -7.16
CA ARG A 33 -35.06 7.33 -8.12
C ARG A 33 -34.46 8.66 -7.65
N ASN A 34 -34.19 8.82 -6.36
CA ASN A 34 -33.75 10.09 -5.78
C ASN A 34 -32.23 10.08 -5.56
N GLN A 35 -31.51 10.91 -6.32
CA GLN A 35 -30.04 11.06 -6.23
C GLN A 35 -29.57 11.41 -4.81
N VAL A 36 -30.34 12.23 -4.08
CA VAL A 36 -30.03 12.61 -2.68
C VAL A 36 -30.09 11.41 -1.74
N PHE A 37 -31.09 10.53 -1.91
CA PHE A 37 -31.25 9.35 -1.06
C PHE A 37 -30.21 8.27 -1.37
N ILE A 38 -29.85 8.16 -2.65
CA ILE A 38 -28.73 7.32 -3.10
C ILE A 38 -27.44 7.79 -2.44
N PHE A 39 -27.15 9.09 -2.52
CA PHE A 39 -25.96 9.68 -1.92
C PHE A 39 -25.93 9.47 -0.41
N GLN A 40 -27.03 9.75 0.30
CA GLN A 40 -27.12 9.53 1.74
C GLN A 40 -26.91 8.04 2.09
N THR A 41 -27.45 7.12 1.30
CA THR A 41 -27.24 5.68 1.50
C THR A 41 -25.77 5.31 1.32
N LEU A 42 -25.12 5.73 0.24
CA LEU A 42 -23.69 5.50 0.00
C LEU A 42 -22.80 6.11 1.07
N ALA A 43 -23.07 7.36 1.45
CA ALA A 43 -22.33 8.07 2.47
C ALA A 43 -22.50 7.39 3.84
N THR A 44 -23.68 6.87 4.19
CA THR A 44 -23.85 6.09 5.42
C THR A 44 -23.06 4.78 5.41
N PHE A 45 -22.96 4.09 4.26
CA PHE A 45 -22.11 2.92 4.13
C PHE A 45 -20.64 3.28 4.24
N TYR A 46 -20.20 4.34 3.56
CA TYR A 46 -18.84 4.86 3.61
C TYR A 46 -18.40 5.14 5.05
N VAL A 47 -19.18 5.92 5.81
CA VAL A 47 -18.86 6.26 7.21
C VAL A 47 -18.77 5.00 8.08
N LYS A 48 -19.69 4.05 7.93
CA LYS A 48 -19.66 2.80 8.71
C LYS A 48 -18.46 1.92 8.35
N TYR A 49 -18.07 1.84 7.08
CA TYR A 49 -16.87 1.12 6.68
C TYR A 49 -15.60 1.78 7.20
N VAL A 50 -15.52 3.12 7.23
CA VAL A 50 -14.39 3.86 7.84
C VAL A 50 -14.28 3.56 9.34
N GLN A 51 -15.40 3.49 10.07
CA GLN A 51 -15.40 3.10 11.48
C GLN A 51 -14.89 1.66 11.70
N ILE A 52 -15.37 0.72 10.88
CA ILE A 52 -14.91 -0.67 10.94
C ILE A 52 -13.42 -0.73 10.64
N PHE A 53 -12.95 -0.02 9.62
CA PHE A 53 -11.54 0.03 9.25
C PHE A 53 -10.67 0.54 10.41
N ARG A 54 -11.05 1.64 11.06
CA ARG A 54 -10.33 2.17 12.23
C ARG A 54 -10.29 1.18 13.38
N ASN A 55 -11.40 0.51 13.67
CA ASN A 55 -11.43 -0.49 14.72
C ASN A 55 -10.57 -1.72 14.36
N LEU A 56 -10.64 -2.20 13.11
CA LEU A 56 -9.81 -3.30 12.64
C LEU A 56 -8.31 -2.97 12.65
N GLU A 57 -7.93 -1.73 12.32
CA GLU A 57 -6.53 -1.27 12.36
C GLU A 57 -6.01 -1.24 13.80
N ASN A 58 -6.80 -0.68 14.72
CA ASN A 58 -6.49 -0.72 16.15
C ASN A 58 -6.37 -2.16 16.66
N VAL A 59 -7.29 -3.05 16.26
CA VAL A 59 -7.24 -4.47 16.61
C VAL A 59 -5.98 -5.15 16.05
N TYR A 60 -5.66 -4.89 14.79
CA TYR A 60 -4.48 -5.44 14.11
C TYR A 60 -3.17 -5.00 14.78
N ASP A 61 -3.05 -3.72 15.13
CA ASP A 61 -1.83 -3.21 15.76
C ASP A 61 -1.64 -3.75 17.19
N GLN A 62 -2.73 -4.05 17.89
CA GLN A 62 -2.67 -4.53 19.28
C GLN A 62 -2.49 -6.05 19.38
N PHE A 63 -2.97 -6.83 18.41
CA PHE A 63 -2.75 -8.28 18.39
C PHE A 63 -1.29 -8.61 18.10
N VAL A 64 -0.78 -9.60 18.83
CA VAL A 64 0.55 -10.19 18.63
C VAL A 64 0.42 -11.55 17.94
N HIS A 65 -0.73 -12.23 18.09
CA HIS A 65 -0.99 -13.53 17.48
C HIS A 65 -0.84 -13.50 15.94
N PRO A 66 0.06 -14.30 15.33
CA PRO A 66 0.37 -14.22 13.91
C PRO A 66 -0.81 -14.66 13.00
N GLN A 67 -1.47 -15.78 13.29
CA GLN A 67 -2.60 -16.27 12.49
C GLN A 67 -3.79 -15.30 12.48
N LYS A 68 -4.16 -14.72 13.64
CA LYS A 68 -5.22 -13.69 13.72
C LYS A 68 -4.87 -12.47 12.88
N ARG A 69 -3.62 -11.98 12.96
CA ARG A 69 -3.14 -10.84 12.19
C ARG A 69 -3.26 -11.09 10.69
N ILE A 70 -2.95 -12.29 10.20
CA ILE A 70 -3.11 -12.65 8.78
C ILE A 70 -4.58 -12.56 8.35
N LEU A 71 -5.50 -13.08 9.16
CA LEU A 71 -6.93 -13.00 8.86
C LEU A 71 -7.45 -11.56 8.90
N ILE A 72 -7.10 -10.80 9.94
CA ILE A 72 -7.49 -9.39 10.07
C ILE A 72 -6.92 -8.57 8.93
N ARG A 73 -5.68 -8.82 8.49
CA ARG A 73 -5.08 -8.17 7.33
C ARG A 73 -5.89 -8.41 6.06
N LYS A 74 -6.30 -9.65 5.78
CA LYS A 74 -7.14 -9.96 4.61
C LYS A 74 -8.45 -9.19 4.63
N VAL A 75 -9.09 -9.10 5.80
CA VAL A 75 -10.33 -8.33 5.98
C VAL A 75 -10.08 -6.82 5.84
N LEU A 76 -8.99 -6.30 6.41
CA LEU A 76 -8.58 -4.90 6.30
C LEU A 76 -8.36 -4.47 4.84
N ASP A 77 -7.62 -5.25 4.06
CA ASP A 77 -7.39 -4.98 2.64
C ASP A 77 -8.72 -5.00 1.85
N GLY A 78 -9.66 -5.89 2.22
CA GLY A 78 -11.01 -5.93 1.64
C GLY A 78 -11.85 -4.69 1.97
N VAL A 79 -11.88 -4.29 3.24
CA VAL A 79 -12.60 -3.08 3.69
C VAL A 79 -12.01 -1.83 3.04
N MET A 80 -10.68 -1.74 2.96
CA MET A 80 -9.95 -0.64 2.30
C MET A 80 -10.36 -0.51 0.82
N GLY A 81 -10.40 -1.63 0.10
CA GLY A 81 -10.88 -1.68 -1.27
C GLY A 81 -12.33 -1.21 -1.42
N ARG A 82 -13.22 -1.66 -0.51
CA ARG A 82 -14.64 -1.24 -0.53
C ARG A 82 -14.83 0.25 -0.25
N ILE A 83 -14.04 0.83 0.67
CA ILE A 83 -14.06 2.28 0.94
C ILE A 83 -13.68 3.07 -0.32
N LEU A 84 -12.69 2.60 -1.10
CA LEU A 84 -12.29 3.23 -2.36
C LEU A 84 -13.36 3.10 -3.45
N GLU A 85 -13.99 1.93 -3.57
CA GLU A 85 -15.14 1.74 -4.49
C GLU A 85 -16.29 2.69 -4.16
N LEU A 86 -16.71 2.73 -2.89
CA LEU A 86 -17.78 3.64 -2.43
C LEU A 86 -17.41 5.10 -2.64
N LYS A 87 -16.15 5.47 -2.39
CA LYS A 87 -15.67 6.83 -2.66
C LYS A 87 -15.75 7.16 -4.14
N ASN A 88 -15.32 6.25 -5.02
CA ASN A 88 -15.38 6.46 -6.45
C ASN A 88 -16.83 6.57 -6.95
N GLU A 89 -17.75 5.75 -6.44
CA GLU A 89 -19.18 5.84 -6.76
C GLU A 89 -19.79 7.18 -6.32
N MET A 90 -19.42 7.70 -5.14
CA MET A 90 -19.85 9.03 -4.69
C MET A 90 -19.31 10.15 -5.61
N VAL A 91 -18.04 10.05 -6.01
CA VAL A 91 -17.41 11.00 -6.95
C VAL A 91 -18.10 10.95 -8.32
N GLU A 92 -18.47 9.77 -8.82
CA GLU A 92 -19.18 9.61 -10.09
C GLU A 92 -20.59 10.21 -10.04
N LEU A 93 -21.25 10.19 -8.87
CA LEU A 93 -22.59 10.76 -8.68
C LEU A 93 -22.61 12.28 -8.56
N GLU A 94 -21.69 12.88 -7.81
CA GLU A 94 -21.67 14.33 -7.57
C GLU A 94 -20.69 15.08 -8.48
N LEU A 95 -19.80 14.37 -9.17
CA LEU A 95 -18.69 14.93 -9.96
C LEU A 95 -17.75 15.84 -9.13
N THR A 96 -17.69 15.63 -7.81
CA THR A 96 -16.81 16.35 -6.89
C THR A 96 -15.99 15.37 -6.05
N GLU A 97 -14.74 15.71 -5.73
CA GLU A 97 -13.88 14.87 -4.88
C GLU A 97 -14.16 15.11 -3.38
N PHE A 98 -14.56 16.34 -3.06
CA PHE A 98 -14.84 16.80 -1.70
C PHE A 98 -16.31 16.55 -1.35
N HIS A 99 -16.52 15.80 -0.26
CA HIS A 99 -17.83 15.41 0.20
C HIS A 99 -17.95 15.75 1.68
N TYR A 100 -19.11 16.26 2.08
CA TYR A 100 -19.37 16.70 3.45
C TYR A 100 -20.38 15.77 4.10
N PHE A 101 -20.06 15.27 5.30
CA PHE A 101 -20.84 14.24 5.99
C PHE A 101 -21.56 14.77 7.24
N ASP A 102 -21.70 16.09 7.39
CA ASP A 102 -22.14 16.75 8.63
C ASP A 102 -23.48 16.22 9.15
N ASP A 103 -24.50 16.15 8.28
CA ASP A 103 -25.84 15.65 8.63
C ASP A 103 -25.79 14.18 9.08
N ILE A 104 -24.97 13.36 8.43
CA ILE A 104 -24.82 11.93 8.73
C ILE A 104 -24.04 11.72 10.03
N LEU A 105 -23.03 12.55 10.27
CA LEU A 105 -22.28 12.53 11.54
C LEU A 105 -23.19 12.92 12.70
N GLN A 106 -24.06 13.91 12.51
CA GLN A 106 -25.05 14.29 13.51
C GLN A 106 -26.03 13.15 13.79
N ASP A 107 -26.56 12.51 12.73
CA ASP A 107 -27.48 11.36 12.85
C ASP A 107 -26.84 10.18 13.59
N LEU A 108 -25.58 9.89 13.29
CA LEU A 108 -24.81 8.80 13.91
C LEU A 108 -24.17 9.18 15.25
N LYS A 109 -24.29 10.44 15.69
CA LYS A 109 -23.67 11.01 16.91
C LYS A 109 -22.15 10.81 16.94
N LEU A 110 -21.50 11.07 15.81
CA LEU A 110 -20.06 10.89 15.63
C LEU A 110 -19.33 12.23 15.59
N ALA A 111 -18.11 12.23 16.10
CA ALA A 111 -17.22 13.37 15.98
C ALA A 111 -16.47 13.30 14.64
N PRO A 112 -16.17 14.43 13.96
CA PRO A 112 -15.47 14.40 12.67
C PRO A 112 -14.07 13.76 12.72
N GLN A 113 -13.38 13.83 13.86
CA GLN A 113 -12.10 13.13 14.06
C GLN A 113 -12.24 11.60 14.00
N GLN A 114 -13.47 11.06 13.96
CA GLN A 114 -13.75 9.65 13.75
C GLN A 114 -13.78 9.25 12.27
N LEU A 115 -13.85 10.22 11.36
CA LEU A 115 -13.67 10.01 9.92
C LEU A 115 -12.21 10.03 9.48
N ASP A 116 -11.30 10.41 10.37
CA ASP A 116 -9.86 10.32 10.10
C ASP A 116 -9.48 8.88 9.80
N ILE A 117 -8.95 8.68 8.59
CA ILE A 117 -8.54 7.39 8.09
C ILE A 117 -7.10 7.14 8.53
N PRO A 118 -6.85 6.20 9.46
CA PRO A 118 -5.49 5.90 9.89
C PRO A 118 -4.72 5.21 8.75
N ILE A 119 -3.41 5.46 8.70
CA ILE A 119 -2.51 4.76 7.77
C ILE A 119 -2.12 3.43 8.41
N PRO A 120 -2.39 2.28 7.75
CA PRO A 120 -2.02 0.99 8.34
C PRO A 120 -0.51 0.85 8.54
N LYS A 121 -0.11 0.58 9.79
CA LYS A 121 1.31 0.46 10.16
C LYS A 121 2.04 -0.70 9.45
N TYR A 122 1.31 -1.70 8.96
CA TYR A 122 1.92 -2.84 8.24
C TYR A 122 2.57 -2.46 6.91
N PHE A 123 2.15 -1.35 6.29
CA PHE A 123 2.74 -0.86 5.04
C PHE A 123 4.25 -0.64 5.14
N LEU A 124 4.67 -0.03 6.26
CA LEU A 124 6.08 0.19 6.55
C LEU A 124 6.72 -1.08 7.10
N LYS A 125 6.11 -1.71 8.12
CA LYS A 125 6.68 -2.86 8.85
C LYS A 125 7.19 -3.96 7.92
N GLU A 126 6.41 -4.35 6.92
CA GLU A 126 6.79 -5.42 5.98
C GLU A 126 7.93 -5.05 5.04
N LYS A 127 8.08 -3.76 4.74
CA LYS A 127 9.09 -3.24 3.81
C LYS A 127 10.29 -2.63 4.53
N LEU A 128 10.33 -2.64 5.87
CA LEU A 128 11.35 -1.94 6.67
C LEU A 128 12.78 -2.37 6.30
N GLU A 129 13.03 -3.66 6.12
CA GLU A 129 14.38 -4.15 5.77
C GLU A 129 14.81 -3.66 4.39
N VAL A 130 13.89 -3.71 3.43
CA VAL A 130 14.09 -3.23 2.06
C VAL A 130 14.33 -1.71 2.06
N ILE A 131 13.54 -0.95 2.82
CA ILE A 131 13.68 0.50 2.97
C ILE A 131 15.03 0.85 3.59
N LYS A 132 15.40 0.22 4.72
CA LYS A 132 16.70 0.45 5.38
C LYS A 132 17.88 0.08 4.49
N GLY A 133 17.79 -1.02 3.74
CA GLY A 133 18.81 -1.41 2.77
C GLY A 133 19.00 -0.36 1.69
N ARG A 134 17.90 0.17 1.15
CA ARG A 134 17.91 1.25 0.15
C ARG A 134 18.44 2.57 0.71
N GLU A 135 18.02 2.97 1.91
CA GLU A 135 18.53 4.17 2.59
C GLU A 135 20.05 4.10 2.78
N LYS A 136 20.59 2.93 3.12
CA LYS A 136 22.05 2.72 3.22
C LYS A 136 22.74 2.88 1.87
N ILE A 137 22.18 2.30 0.80
CA ILE A 137 22.73 2.44 -0.56
C ILE A 137 22.71 3.90 -0.99
N LEU A 138 21.61 4.62 -0.75
CA LEU A 138 21.51 6.05 -1.03
C LEU A 138 22.52 6.87 -0.24
N ALA A 139 22.65 6.61 1.07
CA ALA A 139 23.62 7.30 1.92
C ALA A 139 25.06 7.06 1.45
N GLN A 140 25.39 5.85 1.02
CA GLN A 140 26.70 5.52 0.44
C GLN A 140 26.95 6.30 -0.87
N ILE A 141 25.99 6.31 -1.79
CA ILE A 141 26.12 7.03 -3.07
C ILE A 141 26.24 8.54 -2.85
N LEU A 142 25.49 9.10 -1.90
CA LEU A 142 25.57 10.52 -1.54
C LEU A 142 26.93 10.87 -0.91
N ALA A 143 27.47 9.99 -0.05
CA ALA A 143 28.81 10.16 0.51
C ALA A 143 29.91 10.09 -0.58
N ASP A 144 29.80 9.15 -1.51
CA ASP A 144 30.78 8.96 -2.60
C ASP A 144 30.76 10.14 -3.60
N SER A 145 29.60 10.76 -3.82
CA SER A 145 29.42 11.89 -4.74
C SER A 145 29.75 13.26 -4.13
N GLY A 146 29.98 13.34 -2.81
CA GLY A 146 30.28 14.59 -2.10
C GLY A 146 29.16 15.63 -2.14
N ILE A 147 27.92 15.20 -2.42
CA ILE A 147 26.73 16.05 -2.45
C ILE A 147 26.12 16.03 -1.05
N ASP A 148 26.55 16.95 -0.19
CA ASP A 148 25.89 17.15 1.10
C ASP A 148 24.44 17.60 0.88
N THR A 149 23.49 16.77 1.31
CA THR A 149 22.04 16.99 1.18
C THR A 149 21.51 18.18 1.97
N SER A 150 22.35 18.83 2.79
CA SER A 150 22.01 20.05 3.52
C SER A 150 21.93 21.29 2.63
N ASP A 151 22.51 21.27 1.43
CA ASP A 151 22.51 22.41 0.51
C ASP A 151 21.40 22.29 -0.54
N MET A 152 20.17 22.02 -0.09
CA MET A 152 18.99 22.51 -0.81
C MET A 152 19.08 24.04 -0.76
N LYS A 153 19.78 24.64 -1.74
CA LYS A 153 19.66 26.07 -2.03
C LYS A 153 18.19 26.34 -2.27
N TYR A 154 17.48 26.77 -1.23
CA TYR A 154 16.15 27.35 -1.37
C TYR A 154 16.29 28.36 -2.50
N PRO A 155 15.43 28.32 -3.54
CA PRO A 155 15.43 29.38 -4.52
C PRO A 155 15.22 30.66 -3.69
N VAL A 156 16.29 31.45 -3.58
CA VAL A 156 16.27 32.69 -2.83
C VAL A 156 15.25 33.52 -3.57
N LYS A 157 14.03 33.60 -3.03
CA LYS A 157 13.03 34.54 -3.53
C LYS A 157 13.75 35.89 -3.52
N SER A 158 13.82 36.54 -4.68
CA SER A 158 14.40 37.87 -4.77
C SER A 158 13.60 38.76 -3.83
N ILE A 159 14.16 39.04 -2.66
CA ILE A 159 13.56 39.94 -1.69
C ILE A 159 13.50 41.30 -2.40
N PRO A 160 12.33 41.97 -2.47
CA PRO A 160 12.26 43.30 -3.05
C PRO A 160 13.26 44.21 -2.32
N PHE A 161 13.92 45.10 -3.07
CA PHE A 161 15.05 45.90 -2.56
C PHE A 161 14.72 46.61 -1.24
N ASP A 162 13.51 47.15 -1.11
CA ASP A 162 13.04 47.84 0.09
C ASP A 162 12.96 46.94 1.33
N GLU A 163 12.56 45.68 1.15
CA GLU A 163 12.47 44.71 2.25
C GLU A 163 13.86 44.23 2.66
N ALA A 164 14.77 44.04 1.69
CA ALA A 164 16.17 43.73 1.95
C ALA A 164 16.87 44.86 2.74
N VAL A 165 16.65 46.13 2.35
CA VAL A 165 17.18 47.28 3.08
C VAL A 165 16.63 47.34 4.51
N LYS A 166 15.32 47.12 4.71
CA LYS A 166 14.72 47.08 6.05
C LYS A 166 15.33 45.98 6.91
N LEU A 167 15.53 44.78 6.37
CA LEU A 167 16.16 43.66 7.08
C LEU A 167 17.59 43.99 7.49
N ILE A 168 18.39 44.55 6.58
CA ILE A 168 19.77 44.97 6.87
C ILE A 168 19.79 46.05 7.96
N GLN A 169 18.90 47.04 7.88
CA GLN A 169 18.80 48.10 8.89
C GLN A 169 18.38 47.56 10.26
N ILE A 170 17.44 46.61 10.33
CA ILE A 170 17.03 45.96 11.57
C ILE A 170 18.19 45.17 12.16
N ALA A 171 18.90 44.38 11.33
CA ALA A 171 20.05 43.60 11.76
C ALA A 171 21.20 44.50 12.28
N GLU A 172 21.47 45.62 11.60
CA GLU A 172 22.51 46.57 12.01
C GLU A 172 22.11 47.30 13.31
N ARG A 173 20.84 47.72 13.46
CA ARG A 173 20.33 48.25 14.73
C ARG A 173 20.47 47.24 15.87
N ALA A 174 20.16 45.96 15.62
CA ALA A 174 20.34 44.90 16.61
C ALA A 174 21.81 44.66 16.96
N ARG A 175 22.72 44.69 15.97
CA ARG A 175 24.17 44.59 16.18
C ARG A 175 24.70 45.74 17.03
N GLN A 176 24.30 46.98 16.71
CA GLN A 176 24.66 48.16 17.51
C GLN A 176 24.09 48.09 18.93
N GLY A 177 22.85 47.60 19.08
CA GLY A 177 22.24 47.34 20.39
C GLY A 177 23.06 46.36 21.23
N ARG A 178 23.50 45.24 20.64
CA ARG A 178 24.37 44.25 21.31
C ARG A 178 25.72 44.84 21.72
N LEU A 179 26.35 45.63 20.85
CA LEU A 179 27.61 46.30 21.16
C LEU A 179 27.46 47.32 22.30
N ARG A 180 26.40 48.14 22.28
CA ARG A 180 26.10 49.09 23.35
C ARG A 180 25.84 48.36 24.68
N ALA A 181 25.09 47.25 24.66
CA ALA A 181 24.84 46.44 25.85
C ALA A 181 26.12 45.84 26.43
N LEU A 182 27.03 45.32 25.59
CA LEU A 182 28.34 44.84 26.01
C LEU A 182 29.17 45.95 26.64
N PHE A 183 29.20 47.12 26.00
CA PHE A 183 29.94 48.29 26.50
C PHE A 183 29.40 48.76 27.85
N MET A 184 28.07 48.89 27.99
CA MET A 184 27.43 49.24 29.27
C MET A 184 27.70 48.19 30.36
N LYS A 185 27.67 46.89 30.03
CA LYS A 185 28.03 45.82 30.96
C LYS A 185 29.47 45.95 31.46
N GLN A 186 30.39 46.33 30.58
CA GLN A 186 31.80 46.52 30.93
C GLN A 186 31.99 47.72 31.88
N ILE A 187 31.31 48.85 31.62
CA ILE A 187 31.28 50.00 32.52
C ILE A 187 30.75 49.60 33.90
N TYR A 188 29.61 48.90 33.93
CA TYR A 188 29.03 48.42 35.18
C TYR A 188 29.98 47.51 35.97
N LEU A 189 30.68 46.58 35.31
CA LEU A 189 31.67 45.71 35.94
C LEU A 189 32.87 46.50 36.51
N GLN A 190 33.33 47.52 35.80
CA GLN A 190 34.40 48.41 36.28
C GLN A 190 33.94 49.21 37.52
N GLU A 191 32.74 49.80 37.47
CA GLU A 191 32.17 50.48 38.63
C GLU A 191 31.96 49.53 39.82
N TYR A 192 31.51 48.30 39.55
CA TYR A 192 31.34 47.28 40.58
C TYR A 192 32.67 46.91 41.24
N ARG A 193 33.74 46.71 40.46
CA ARG A 193 35.10 46.49 40.97
C ARG A 193 35.61 47.69 41.78
N ALA A 194 35.37 48.91 41.31
CA ALA A 194 35.73 50.14 42.04
C ALA A 194 34.97 50.26 43.37
N LYS A 195 33.67 49.92 43.40
CA LYS A 195 32.85 49.87 44.62
C LYS A 195 33.34 48.77 45.57
N GLN A 196 33.68 47.57 45.08
CA GLN A 196 34.25 46.51 45.93
C GLN A 196 35.60 46.92 46.53
N SER A 197 36.45 47.58 45.76
CA SER A 197 37.75 48.09 46.23
C SER A 197 37.56 49.13 47.35
N LYS A 198 36.56 50.02 47.22
CA LYS A 198 36.15 50.95 48.29
C LYS A 198 35.57 50.26 49.53
N MET A 199 34.95 49.09 49.37
CA MET A 199 34.32 48.32 50.46
C MET A 199 35.32 47.43 51.23
N LEU A 200 36.39 46.95 50.57
CA LEU A 200 37.48 46.19 51.19
C LEU A 200 38.27 47.00 52.24
N GLY A 201 38.23 48.34 52.17
CA GLY A 201 38.84 49.23 53.16
C GLY A 201 38.02 49.46 54.45
N LYS A 202 36.75 49.00 54.53
CA LYS A 202 35.89 49.17 55.72
C LYS A 202 35.68 47.82 56.43
N LYS A 203 36.53 47.49 57.41
CA LYS A 203 36.28 46.40 58.36
C LYS A 203 35.02 46.73 59.16
N VAL A 204 34.06 45.79 59.21
CA VAL A 204 32.81 45.94 59.97
C VAL A 204 33.09 45.50 61.40
N THR A 205 32.90 46.40 62.35
CA THR A 205 33.04 46.11 63.78
C THR A 205 31.69 45.78 64.44
N ASP A 206 30.56 46.18 63.82
CA ASP A 206 29.25 46.13 64.47
C ASP A 206 28.35 45.00 63.94
N THR A 207 27.79 44.20 64.85
CA THR A 207 26.90 43.07 64.57
C THR A 207 25.64 43.49 63.79
N TRP A 208 25.08 44.65 64.11
CA TRP A 208 23.91 45.21 63.40
C TRP A 208 24.25 45.63 61.97
N ALA A 209 25.44 46.20 61.75
CA ALA A 209 25.93 46.56 60.43
C ALA A 209 26.23 45.32 59.57
N ALA A 210 26.66 44.20 60.18
CA ALA A 210 26.82 42.92 59.51
C ALA A 210 25.46 42.32 59.09
N ALA A 211 24.46 42.34 59.98
CA ALA A 211 23.10 41.87 59.67
C ALA A 211 22.47 42.64 58.51
N LEU A 212 22.60 43.97 58.47
CA LEU A 212 22.12 44.80 57.36
C LEU A 212 22.80 44.47 56.02
N ARG A 213 24.08 44.11 56.04
CA ARG A 213 24.79 43.68 54.81
C ARG A 213 24.24 42.36 54.29
N ILE A 214 24.03 41.38 55.17
CA ILE A 214 23.44 40.08 54.82
C ILE A 214 22.03 40.28 54.23
N GLN A 215 21.19 41.08 54.89
CA GLN A 215 19.85 41.40 54.39
C GLN A 215 19.89 42.11 53.03
N LYS A 216 20.83 43.04 52.80
CA LYS A 216 20.99 43.71 51.50
C LYS A 216 21.40 42.74 50.40
N VAL A 217 22.33 41.81 50.68
CA VAL A 217 22.75 40.79 49.72
C VAL A 217 21.62 39.83 49.40
N TRP A 218 20.86 39.39 50.42
CA TRP A 218 19.72 38.50 50.23
C TRP A 218 18.57 39.16 49.47
N ARG A 219 18.20 40.41 49.81
CA ARG A 219 17.20 41.19 49.06
C ARG A 219 17.62 41.41 47.61
N ARG A 220 18.91 41.70 47.37
CA ARG A 220 19.46 41.80 46.02
C ARG A 220 19.36 40.48 45.27
N PHE A 221 19.76 39.36 45.90
CA PHE A 221 19.66 38.04 45.27
C PHE A 221 18.22 37.67 44.93
N HIS A 222 17.29 37.90 45.85
CA HIS A 222 15.86 37.69 45.62
C HIS A 222 15.35 38.55 44.46
N GLN A 223 15.64 39.86 44.48
CA GLN A 223 15.23 40.78 43.42
C GLN A 223 15.85 40.39 42.08
N CYS A 224 17.14 40.02 42.03
CA CYS A 224 17.78 39.56 40.80
C CYS A 224 17.09 38.31 40.24
N LYS A 225 16.78 37.32 41.09
CA LYS A 225 16.08 36.10 40.69
C LYS A 225 14.65 36.38 40.20
N GLU A 226 13.97 37.33 40.84
CA GLU A 226 12.63 37.77 40.45
C GLU A 226 12.64 38.55 39.13
N THR A 227 13.63 39.42 38.93
CA THR A 227 13.80 40.12 37.64
C THR A 227 14.20 39.18 36.50
N GLU A 228 14.97 38.12 36.79
CA GLU A 228 15.28 37.09 35.80
C GLU A 228 14.02 36.33 35.38
N LYS A 229 13.18 35.94 36.35
CA LYS A 229 11.87 35.31 36.06
C LYS A 229 10.95 36.22 35.26
N LEU A 230 10.76 37.47 35.68
CA LEU A 230 9.91 38.43 34.96
C LEU A 230 10.42 38.66 33.53
N ARG A 231 11.73 38.70 33.34
CA ARG A 231 12.34 38.79 32.02
C ARG A 231 12.08 37.54 31.20
N GLU A 232 12.20 36.35 31.77
CA GLU A 232 11.87 35.10 31.08
C GLU A 232 10.39 35.06 30.66
N GLU A 233 9.48 35.44 31.55
CA GLU A 233 8.05 35.56 31.27
C GLU A 233 7.74 36.58 30.17
N GLU A 234 8.40 37.74 30.19
CA GLU A 234 8.28 38.75 29.12
C GLU A 234 8.82 38.23 27.79
N MET A 235 9.96 37.54 27.79
CA MET A 235 10.53 36.94 26.59
C MET A 235 9.62 35.84 26.01
N ILE A 236 8.93 35.08 26.87
CA ILE A 236 7.91 34.09 26.46
C ILE A 236 6.67 34.81 25.91
N PHE A 237 6.18 35.84 26.58
CA PHE A 237 5.03 36.63 26.15
C PHE A 237 5.25 37.32 24.80
N LEU A 238 6.46 37.86 24.57
CA LEU A 238 6.89 38.45 23.30
C LEU A 238 7.17 37.39 22.22
N GLY A 239 7.09 36.09 22.54
CA GLY A 239 7.34 34.99 21.61
C GLY A 239 8.81 34.83 21.20
N MET A 240 9.75 35.45 21.92
CA MET A 240 11.19 35.33 21.65
C MET A 240 11.79 34.04 22.23
N ASN A 241 11.23 33.56 23.34
CA ASN A 241 11.56 32.25 23.90
C ASN A 241 10.32 31.34 23.85
N PRO A 242 10.46 30.05 23.50
CA PRO A 242 9.36 29.12 23.65
C PRO A 242 9.03 28.93 25.14
N PRO A 243 7.74 28.73 25.49
CA PRO A 243 7.36 28.32 26.84
C PRO A 243 8.14 27.07 27.28
N PRO A 244 8.48 26.92 28.58
CA PRO A 244 9.29 25.81 29.07
C PRO A 244 8.69 24.41 28.80
N LEU A 245 7.37 24.31 28.58
CA LEU A 245 6.67 23.06 28.25
C LEU A 245 6.40 22.88 26.74
N PHE A 246 6.89 23.76 25.88
CA PHE A 246 6.55 23.76 24.46
C PHE A 246 7.08 22.52 23.71
N ASN A 247 8.22 21.97 24.14
CA ASN A 247 8.85 20.79 23.55
C ASN A 247 8.83 19.55 24.45
N GLU A 248 8.27 19.64 25.65
CA GLU A 248 8.22 18.49 26.55
C GLU A 248 7.05 17.59 26.16
N VAL A 249 7.38 16.53 25.42
CA VAL A 249 6.46 15.42 25.16
C VAL A 249 6.02 14.85 26.50
N SER A 250 4.71 14.72 26.71
CA SER A 250 4.17 14.27 27.99
C SER A 250 4.72 12.88 28.36
N ALA A 251 4.93 12.65 29.66
CA ALA A 251 5.45 11.38 30.16
C ALA A 251 4.58 10.17 29.72
N THR A 252 3.28 10.39 29.50
CA THR A 252 2.34 9.39 29.00
C THR A 252 2.61 9.01 27.54
N VAL A 253 2.97 9.97 26.68
CA VAL A 253 3.33 9.71 25.29
C VAL A 253 4.64 8.92 25.22
N ILE A 254 5.64 9.27 26.02
CA ILE A 254 6.91 8.52 26.10
C ILE A 254 6.67 7.09 26.58
N GLN A 255 5.79 6.89 27.57
CA GLN A 255 5.42 5.54 28.01
C GLN A 255 4.68 4.76 26.91
N ALA A 256 3.76 5.40 26.18
CA ALA A 256 3.05 4.78 25.07
C ALA A 256 4.00 4.35 23.95
N GLU A 257 4.97 5.19 23.58
CA GLU A 257 6.00 4.87 22.58
C GLU A 257 6.86 3.67 22.99
N LYS A 258 7.24 3.58 24.27
CA LYS A 258 7.98 2.41 24.79
C LYS A 258 7.17 1.12 24.71
N VAL A 259 5.88 1.18 25.08
CA VAL A 259 4.98 0.03 24.99
C VAL A 259 4.79 -0.39 23.53
N ASP A 260 4.63 0.57 22.62
CA ASP A 260 4.53 0.32 21.18
C ASP A 260 5.80 -0.34 20.62
N HIS A 261 6.98 0.13 21.03
CA HIS A 261 8.25 -0.47 20.62
C HIS A 261 8.37 -1.93 21.09
N LEU A 262 8.09 -2.19 22.37
CA LEU A 262 8.09 -3.55 22.91
C LEU A 262 7.09 -4.45 22.18
N ARG A 263 5.87 -3.95 21.93
CA ARG A 263 4.85 -4.69 21.18
C ARG A 263 5.34 -5.05 19.77
N ASN A 264 5.99 -4.12 19.08
CA ASN A 264 6.55 -4.36 17.75
C ASN A 264 7.65 -5.43 17.75
N GLU A 265 8.50 -5.45 18.77
CA GLU A 265 9.54 -6.48 18.91
C GLU A 265 8.94 -7.87 19.12
N VAL A 266 7.92 -7.99 19.96
CA VAL A 266 7.23 -9.26 20.20
C VAL A 266 6.49 -9.73 18.94
N GLN A 267 5.79 -8.83 18.23
CA GLN A 267 5.14 -9.15 16.95
C GLN A 267 6.12 -9.75 15.94
N ARG A 268 7.30 -9.15 15.79
CA ARG A 268 8.32 -9.64 14.87
C ARG A 268 8.80 -11.05 15.25
N LYS A 269 9.08 -11.28 16.54
CA LYS A 269 9.48 -12.60 17.03
C LYS A 269 8.42 -13.66 16.76
N HIS A 270 7.16 -13.38 17.09
CA HIS A 270 6.07 -14.35 16.88
C HIS A 270 5.83 -14.63 15.38
N GLU A 271 6.04 -13.64 14.51
CA GLU A 271 5.98 -13.84 13.06
C GLU A 271 7.14 -14.69 12.53
N GLU A 272 8.35 -14.54 13.08
CA GLU A 272 9.52 -15.37 12.78
C GLU A 272 9.31 -16.82 13.26
N ASP A 273 8.92 -16.99 14.53
CA ASP A 273 8.64 -18.29 15.15
C ASP A 273 7.54 -19.04 14.37
N TYR A 274 6.49 -18.34 13.95
CA TYR A 274 5.43 -18.90 13.12
C TYR A 274 5.94 -19.39 11.75
N ARG A 275 6.85 -18.63 11.09
CA ARG A 275 7.44 -19.03 9.81
C ARG A 275 8.31 -20.27 9.96
N GLU A 276 9.09 -20.35 11.03
CA GLU A 276 9.91 -21.53 11.34
C GLU A 276 9.03 -22.75 11.66
N ALA A 277 7.95 -22.54 12.42
CA ALA A 277 6.99 -23.58 12.74
C ALA A 277 6.29 -24.15 11.51
N LEU A 278 5.94 -23.33 10.51
CA LEU A 278 5.34 -23.79 9.24
C LEU A 278 6.23 -24.80 8.51
N VAL A 279 7.55 -24.59 8.53
CA VAL A 279 8.52 -25.50 7.89
C VAL A 279 8.73 -26.75 8.74
N THR A 280 8.93 -26.56 10.05
CA THR A 280 9.20 -27.65 11.00
C THR A 280 8.03 -28.63 11.05
N ILE A 281 6.81 -28.13 11.25
CA ILE A 281 5.59 -28.95 11.29
C ILE A 281 5.35 -29.66 9.95
N LYS A 282 5.59 -29.01 8.81
CA LYS A 282 5.46 -29.65 7.49
C LYS A 282 6.43 -30.82 7.34
N ASN A 283 7.67 -30.66 7.79
CA ASN A 283 8.67 -31.73 7.74
C ASN A 283 8.30 -32.89 8.66
N ASP A 284 7.84 -32.60 9.87
CA ASP A 284 7.40 -33.63 10.83
C ASP A 284 6.19 -34.42 10.30
N LEU A 285 5.19 -33.74 9.71
CA LEU A 285 4.04 -34.38 9.08
C LEU A 285 4.45 -35.27 7.91
N LYS A 286 5.43 -34.84 7.09
CA LYS A 286 5.93 -35.66 5.98
C LYS A 286 6.64 -36.93 6.47
N LEU A 287 7.32 -36.87 7.61
CA LEU A 287 8.00 -38.02 8.20
C LEU A 287 7.04 -39.00 8.87
N ILE A 288 6.02 -38.51 9.57
CA ILE A 288 5.09 -39.33 10.35
C ILE A 288 3.91 -39.80 9.49
N GLU A 289 3.18 -38.86 8.86
CA GLU A 289 1.92 -39.14 8.17
C GLU A 289 2.11 -39.36 6.66
N GLY A 290 3.26 -38.98 6.10
CA GLY A 290 3.48 -39.01 4.65
C GLY A 290 3.44 -40.41 4.03
N VAL A 291 3.90 -41.44 4.76
CA VAL A 291 3.84 -42.83 4.29
C VAL A 291 2.40 -43.34 4.37
N ASP A 292 1.73 -43.15 5.51
CA ASP A 292 0.36 -43.59 5.74
C ASP A 292 -0.63 -42.94 4.74
N ILE A 293 -0.48 -41.65 4.45
CA ILE A 293 -1.30 -40.94 3.46
C ILE A 293 -1.07 -41.52 2.06
N LYS A 294 0.19 -41.83 1.73
CA LYS A 294 0.55 -42.41 0.42
C LYS A 294 -0.06 -43.80 0.25
N GLU A 295 0.05 -44.66 1.26
CA GLU A 295 -0.52 -46.01 1.25
C GLU A 295 -2.05 -45.96 1.15
N ASN A 296 -2.70 -45.15 1.98
CA ASN A 296 -4.16 -44.97 1.94
C ASN A 296 -4.66 -44.49 0.57
N LEU A 297 -3.98 -43.51 -0.05
CA LEU A 297 -4.32 -43.03 -1.39
C LEU A 297 -4.08 -44.10 -2.45
N GLN A 298 -2.97 -44.84 -2.38
CA GLN A 298 -2.69 -45.95 -3.29
C GLN A 298 -3.75 -47.05 -3.19
N ASP A 299 -4.14 -47.44 -1.98
CA ASP A 299 -5.11 -48.49 -1.76
C ASP A 299 -6.53 -48.07 -2.19
N GLN A 300 -6.92 -46.83 -1.98
CA GLN A 300 -8.17 -46.28 -2.51
C GLN A 300 -8.19 -46.32 -4.06
N ILE A 301 -7.08 -45.94 -4.71
CA ILE A 301 -6.99 -45.98 -6.17
C ILE A 301 -6.94 -47.42 -6.69
N ARG A 302 -6.24 -48.33 -6.00
CA ARG A 302 -6.23 -49.78 -6.33
C ARG A 302 -7.62 -50.39 -6.20
N HIS A 303 -8.35 -50.06 -5.14
CA HIS A 303 -9.73 -50.50 -4.95
C HIS A 303 -10.61 -50.02 -6.11
N TRP A 304 -10.48 -48.74 -6.47
CA TRP A 304 -11.18 -48.17 -7.61
C TRP A 304 -10.84 -48.91 -8.93
N PHE A 305 -9.56 -49.24 -9.18
CA PHE A 305 -9.18 -50.03 -10.36
C PHE A 305 -9.81 -51.43 -10.37
N ILE A 306 -9.89 -52.09 -9.21
CA ILE A 306 -10.50 -53.41 -9.07
C ILE A 306 -12.01 -53.34 -9.33
N GLU A 307 -12.69 -52.36 -8.76
CA GLU A 307 -14.13 -52.14 -8.99
C GLU A 307 -14.43 -51.80 -10.45
N CYS A 308 -13.62 -50.92 -11.07
CA CYS A 308 -13.73 -50.63 -12.49
C CYS A 308 -13.52 -51.88 -13.34
N ARG A 309 -12.53 -52.74 -13.02
CA ARG A 309 -12.28 -54.00 -13.73
C ARG A 309 -13.45 -54.98 -13.59
N ASN A 310 -14.02 -55.10 -12.40
CA ASN A 310 -15.16 -55.99 -12.14
C ASN A 310 -16.41 -55.56 -12.94
N LEU A 311 -16.55 -54.26 -13.23
CA LEU A 311 -17.71 -53.70 -13.94
C LEU A 311 -17.52 -53.60 -15.46
N THR A 312 -16.31 -53.29 -15.96
CA THR A 312 -16.06 -53.02 -17.41
C THR A 312 -15.19 -54.06 -18.12
N GLY A 313 -14.58 -55.00 -17.38
CA GLY A 313 -13.73 -56.07 -17.95
C GLY A 313 -12.40 -55.59 -18.57
N THR A 314 -12.09 -54.29 -18.52
CA THR A 314 -10.84 -53.67 -19.01
C THR A 314 -10.35 -52.59 -18.05
N PHE A 315 -9.05 -52.29 -18.05
CA PHE A 315 -8.47 -51.25 -17.20
C PHE A 315 -8.72 -49.85 -17.80
N PRO A 316 -9.34 -48.90 -17.07
CA PRO A 316 -9.51 -47.53 -17.53
C PRO A 316 -8.17 -46.81 -17.77
N ASP A 317 -8.19 -45.77 -18.62
CA ASP A 317 -7.07 -44.85 -18.76
C ASP A 317 -7.09 -43.77 -17.67
N TYR A 318 -5.91 -43.42 -17.16
CA TYR A 318 -5.76 -42.44 -16.09
C TYR A 318 -6.02 -41.02 -16.62
N PRO A 319 -6.84 -40.18 -15.95
CA PRO A 319 -7.07 -38.81 -16.37
C PRO A 319 -5.78 -38.00 -16.43
N ASP A 320 -5.64 -37.09 -17.38
CA ASP A 320 -4.42 -36.31 -17.55
C ASP A 320 -4.23 -35.22 -16.48
N VAL A 321 -2.98 -34.77 -16.31
CA VAL A 321 -2.57 -33.79 -15.27
C VAL A 321 -3.34 -32.46 -15.43
N GLU A 322 -3.77 -32.14 -16.66
CA GLU A 322 -4.53 -30.91 -16.98
C GLU A 322 -6.02 -30.99 -16.61
N GLU A 323 -6.58 -32.19 -16.42
CA GLU A 323 -7.99 -32.40 -16.02
C GLU A 323 -8.15 -32.66 -14.51
N GLY A 324 -7.06 -32.67 -13.73
CA GLY A 324 -7.11 -32.85 -12.28
C GLY A 324 -6.85 -34.28 -11.79
N GLY A 325 -6.40 -35.19 -12.66
CA GLY A 325 -5.89 -36.51 -12.26
C GLY A 325 -6.87 -37.28 -11.35
N SER A 326 -6.39 -37.74 -10.19
CA SER A 326 -7.25 -38.42 -9.22
C SER A 326 -8.28 -37.52 -8.52
N ALA A 327 -8.24 -36.19 -8.61
CA ALA A 327 -9.25 -35.30 -7.97
C ALA A 327 -10.68 -35.60 -8.43
N ILE A 328 -10.85 -35.95 -9.71
CA ILE A 328 -12.14 -36.34 -10.31
C ILE A 328 -12.64 -37.68 -9.75
N ILE A 329 -11.74 -38.58 -9.36
CA ILE A 329 -12.07 -39.91 -8.83
C ILE A 329 -12.77 -39.81 -7.46
N PHE A 330 -12.46 -38.75 -6.70
CA PHE A 330 -12.97 -38.55 -5.32
C PHE A 330 -13.98 -37.40 -5.19
N SER A 331 -14.26 -36.64 -6.25
CA SER A 331 -15.35 -35.66 -6.26
C SER A 331 -16.65 -36.34 -6.71
N ASP A 332 -17.45 -36.84 -5.76
CA ASP A 332 -18.86 -37.24 -5.86
C ASP A 332 -19.46 -37.41 -7.27
N LYS A 333 -18.91 -38.33 -8.06
CA LYS A 333 -19.58 -38.90 -9.24
C LYS A 333 -19.82 -40.37 -8.96
N THR A 334 -21.09 -40.77 -8.94
CA THR A 334 -21.46 -42.17 -8.83
C THR A 334 -20.86 -42.96 -10.00
N ILE A 335 -20.39 -44.16 -9.66
CA ILE A 335 -19.71 -45.13 -10.54
C ILE A 335 -20.44 -45.32 -11.89
N GLN A 336 -21.74 -45.07 -11.95
CA GLN A 336 -22.60 -45.17 -13.15
C GLN A 336 -22.38 -44.06 -14.20
N GLN A 337 -22.11 -42.80 -13.81
CA GLN A 337 -21.89 -41.71 -14.78
C GLN A 337 -20.51 -41.80 -15.45
N VAL A 338 -19.52 -42.31 -14.73
CA VAL A 338 -18.18 -42.56 -15.27
C VAL A 338 -18.22 -43.75 -16.27
N ILE A 339 -19.09 -44.73 -16.05
CA ILE A 339 -19.35 -45.82 -17.01
C ILE A 339 -19.97 -45.27 -18.30
N GLU A 340 -20.90 -44.31 -18.23
CA GLU A 340 -21.48 -43.65 -19.40
C GLU A 340 -20.45 -42.80 -20.17
N ASP A 341 -19.57 -42.08 -19.47
CA ASP A 341 -18.49 -41.30 -20.10
C ASP A 341 -17.41 -42.20 -20.75
N ILE A 342 -17.12 -43.38 -20.18
CA ILE A 342 -16.19 -44.37 -20.76
C ILE A 342 -16.82 -45.05 -21.99
N ILE A 343 -18.12 -45.39 -21.96
CA ILE A 343 -18.84 -45.94 -23.12
C ILE A 343 -18.92 -44.88 -24.24
N ALA A 344 -19.15 -43.61 -23.91
CA ALA A 344 -19.16 -42.50 -24.87
C ALA A 344 -17.77 -42.27 -25.49
N ASN A 345 -16.69 -42.36 -24.71
CA ASN A 345 -15.32 -42.21 -25.21
C ASN A 345 -14.83 -43.41 -26.04
N GLN A 346 -15.23 -44.65 -25.71
CA GLN A 346 -14.98 -45.82 -26.55
C GLN A 346 -15.74 -45.73 -27.89
N GLU A 347 -16.97 -45.21 -27.90
CA GLU A 347 -17.71 -44.92 -29.13
C GLU A 347 -17.13 -43.75 -29.94
N GLU A 348 -16.58 -42.72 -29.30
CA GLU A 348 -15.89 -41.59 -29.95
C GLU A 348 -14.56 -42.01 -30.58
N GLU A 349 -13.79 -42.90 -29.94
CA GLU A 349 -12.56 -43.48 -30.52
C GLU A 349 -12.84 -44.39 -31.72
N GLU A 350 -13.93 -45.18 -31.68
CA GLU A 350 -14.40 -45.95 -32.84
C GLU A 350 -14.91 -45.06 -33.99
N LYS A 351 -15.59 -43.94 -33.66
CA LYS A 351 -16.06 -42.95 -34.65
C LYS A 351 -14.91 -42.12 -35.24
N ASN A 352 -13.83 -41.88 -34.51
CA ASN A 352 -12.63 -41.17 -34.99
C ASN A 352 -11.68 -42.05 -35.83
N LYS A 353 -11.71 -43.38 -35.67
CA LYS A 353 -11.05 -44.31 -36.62
C LYS A 353 -11.82 -44.48 -37.94
N LYS A 354 -13.12 -44.15 -37.99
CA LYS A 354 -13.95 -44.20 -39.22
C LYS A 354 -14.16 -42.85 -39.93
N LYS A 355 -13.67 -41.72 -39.40
CA LYS A 355 -13.74 -40.38 -40.05
C LYS A 355 -12.40 -39.83 -40.56
N LYS A 356 -11.44 -40.70 -40.88
CA LYS A 356 -10.17 -40.34 -41.56
C LYS A 356 -10.08 -40.87 -42.98
N LYS A 357 -11.18 -40.84 -43.75
CA LYS A 357 -11.18 -40.93 -45.22
C LYS A 357 -12.43 -40.20 -45.74
N LYS A 358 -12.22 -39.23 -46.64
CA LYS A 358 -13.18 -38.30 -47.27
C LYS A 358 -13.58 -37.05 -46.47
N LYS A 359 -12.82 -35.98 -46.68
CA LYS A 359 -13.36 -34.65 -46.99
C LYS A 359 -12.30 -33.87 -47.78
N GLU A 360 -12.34 -34.01 -49.10
CA GLU A 360 -11.87 -32.97 -50.01
C GLU A 360 -13.09 -32.32 -50.64
N LYS A 361 -13.07 -30.98 -50.62
CA LYS A 361 -13.84 -30.03 -51.44
C LYS A 361 -15.35 -30.01 -51.24
N GLN A 362 -15.85 -28.88 -50.73
CA GLN A 362 -16.89 -28.13 -51.44
C GLN A 362 -16.76 -26.61 -51.26
N PRO A 363 -17.25 -25.82 -52.23
CA PRO A 363 -16.99 -24.39 -52.37
C PRO A 363 -18.02 -23.50 -51.67
N LYS A 364 -17.67 -22.21 -51.60
CA LYS A 364 -18.50 -21.09 -51.17
C LYS A 364 -19.76 -20.94 -52.03
N LYS A 365 -20.92 -20.69 -51.39
CA LYS A 365 -21.90 -19.68 -51.84
C LYS A 365 -22.82 -19.25 -50.70
N ALA A 366 -23.10 -17.96 -50.70
CA ALA A 366 -23.75 -17.18 -49.66
C ALA A 366 -25.28 -17.25 -49.71
N LYS A 367 -25.93 -17.03 -48.55
CA LYS A 367 -27.11 -16.16 -48.45
C LYS A 367 -27.40 -15.76 -46.98
N LYS A 368 -27.18 -14.47 -46.72
CA LYS A 368 -27.94 -13.54 -45.87
C LYS A 368 -28.80 -14.15 -44.75
N GLN A 369 -28.37 -13.96 -43.50
CA GLN A 369 -29.29 -13.76 -42.39
C GLN A 369 -29.37 -12.29 -42.01
N LYS A 370 -30.63 -11.90 -41.78
CA LYS A 370 -31.13 -10.56 -41.54
C LYS A 370 -30.58 -10.00 -40.22
N LYS A 371 -30.30 -8.70 -40.27
CA LYS A 371 -30.13 -7.82 -39.12
C LYS A 371 -31.27 -8.06 -38.12
N GLY A 372 -30.91 -8.49 -36.92
CA GLY A 372 -31.75 -8.37 -35.73
C GLY A 372 -32.06 -6.89 -35.51
N THR A 373 -33.34 -6.64 -35.39
CA THR A 373 -34.00 -5.35 -35.24
C THR A 373 -33.51 -4.66 -33.98
N LYS A 374 -33.13 -3.39 -34.12
CA LYS A 374 -33.03 -2.44 -33.02
C LYS A 374 -34.41 -2.36 -32.35
N GLU A 375 -34.53 -2.89 -31.15
CA GLU A 375 -35.57 -2.44 -30.23
C GLU A 375 -35.17 -1.04 -29.75
N LYS A 376 -35.81 -0.04 -30.36
CA LYS A 376 -36.10 1.22 -29.71
C LYS A 376 -37.29 0.96 -28.77
N ASN A 377 -37.02 0.72 -27.51
CA ASN A 377 -37.87 1.16 -26.41
C ASN A 377 -37.02 2.17 -25.64
N LYS A 378 -37.31 3.45 -25.87
CA LYS A 378 -38.10 4.31 -24.97
C LYS A 378 -37.28 4.60 -23.70
N GLU A 379 -36.96 5.87 -23.53
CA GLU A 379 -36.47 6.46 -22.28
C GLU A 379 -37.32 5.91 -21.12
N GLU A 380 -36.79 4.90 -20.44
CA GLU A 380 -37.19 4.53 -19.10
C GLU A 380 -36.10 5.13 -18.20
N ASP A 381 -36.49 6.08 -17.37
CA ASP A 381 -35.68 6.81 -16.41
C ASP A 381 -34.50 5.99 -15.88
N GLU A 382 -33.28 6.53 -15.98
CA GLU A 382 -32.04 5.92 -15.50
C GLU A 382 -32.18 5.48 -14.02
N LYS A 383 -32.56 4.22 -13.83
CA LYS A 383 -32.59 3.57 -12.52
C LYS A 383 -31.15 3.26 -12.13
N TRP A 384 -30.58 4.09 -11.25
CA TRP A 384 -29.25 3.88 -10.70
C TRP A 384 -29.18 2.56 -9.91
N LYS A 385 -28.13 1.78 -10.14
CA LYS A 385 -27.78 0.56 -9.41
C LYS A 385 -26.29 0.63 -9.03
N MET A 386 -25.97 0.22 -7.81
CA MET A 386 -24.60 0.19 -7.30
C MET A 386 -23.74 -0.80 -8.11
N SER A 387 -22.47 -0.47 -8.34
CA SER A 387 -21.58 -1.32 -9.12
C SER A 387 -21.22 -2.58 -8.33
N PRO A 388 -21.06 -3.75 -8.99
CA PRO A 388 -20.61 -4.95 -8.31
C PRO A 388 -19.20 -4.74 -7.78
N SER A 389 -19.04 -4.87 -6.47
CA SER A 389 -17.74 -4.77 -5.79
C SER A 389 -16.86 -5.99 -6.05
N LEU A 390 -15.55 -5.78 -6.18
CA LEU A 390 -14.58 -6.88 -6.28
C LEU A 390 -14.13 -7.40 -4.90
N PHE A 391 -14.38 -6.63 -3.84
CA PHE A 391 -13.88 -6.93 -2.48
C PHE A 391 -14.89 -7.64 -1.57
N LEU A 392 -16.19 -7.60 -1.86
CA LEU A 392 -17.20 -8.28 -1.01
C LEU A 392 -17.00 -9.80 -0.87
N PRO A 393 -16.60 -10.56 -1.91
CA PRO A 393 -16.33 -11.99 -1.76
C PRO A 393 -15.18 -12.26 -0.77
N ALA A 394 -14.06 -11.54 -0.91
CA ALA A 394 -12.91 -11.68 -0.02
C ALA A 394 -13.25 -11.32 1.44
N MET A 395 -14.09 -10.29 1.64
CA MET A 395 -14.57 -9.91 2.97
C MET A 395 -15.47 -10.98 3.58
N LYS A 396 -16.37 -11.59 2.78
CA LYS A 396 -17.23 -12.69 3.22
C LYS A 396 -16.43 -13.93 3.59
N GLU A 397 -15.43 -14.29 2.80
CA GLU A 397 -14.50 -15.38 3.11
C GLU A 397 -13.77 -15.15 4.44
N GLY A 398 -13.24 -13.94 4.66
CA GLY A 398 -12.60 -13.57 5.93
C GLY A 398 -13.56 -13.65 7.12
N CYS A 399 -14.81 -13.19 6.94
CA CYS A 399 -15.86 -13.34 7.95
C CYS A 399 -16.21 -14.79 8.25
N ASN A 400 -16.27 -15.65 7.24
CA ASN A 400 -16.60 -17.06 7.41
C ASN A 400 -15.47 -17.79 8.14
N ALA A 401 -14.22 -17.58 7.71
CA ALA A 401 -13.05 -18.13 8.39
C ALA A 401 -12.97 -17.70 9.86
N TYR A 402 -13.36 -16.46 10.17
CA TYR A 402 -13.49 -16.02 11.56
C TYR A 402 -14.58 -16.77 12.33
N LYS A 403 -15.78 -16.91 11.74
CA LYS A 403 -16.92 -17.59 12.38
C LYS A 403 -16.62 -19.06 12.65
N GLU A 404 -15.92 -19.73 11.74
CA GLU A 404 -15.55 -21.14 11.84
C GLU A 404 -14.45 -21.38 12.88
N ILE A 405 -13.39 -20.55 12.86
CA ILE A 405 -12.17 -20.83 13.61
C ILE A 405 -12.13 -20.11 14.96
N TRP A 406 -12.55 -18.85 15.02
CA TRP A 406 -12.22 -17.94 16.13
C TRP A 406 -13.41 -17.52 16.98
N MET A 407 -14.65 -17.57 16.46
CA MET A 407 -15.82 -17.05 17.17
C MET A 407 -16.14 -17.79 18.48
N LYS A 408 -15.86 -19.10 18.54
CA LYS A 408 -16.18 -19.96 19.71
C LYS A 408 -14.94 -20.56 20.37
N LYS A 409 -13.74 -20.12 20.00
CA LYS A 409 -12.50 -20.73 20.47
C LYS A 409 -12.07 -20.10 21.78
N ASP A 410 -11.98 -20.91 22.83
CA ASP A 410 -11.49 -20.47 24.13
C ASP A 410 -9.96 -20.42 24.14
N GLU A 411 -9.43 -19.20 24.28
CA GLU A 411 -7.99 -18.91 24.28
C GLU A 411 -7.46 -18.54 25.68
N SER A 412 -8.15 -18.94 26.74
CA SER A 412 -7.74 -18.65 28.11
C SER A 412 -6.33 -19.17 28.43
N TRP A 413 -5.89 -20.22 27.73
CA TRP A 413 -4.57 -20.83 27.85
C TRP A 413 -3.46 -20.08 27.08
N ASN A 414 -3.79 -19.26 26.08
CA ASN A 414 -2.82 -18.57 25.22
C ASN A 414 -2.68 -17.08 25.58
N PHE A 415 -2.17 -16.80 26.78
CA PHE A 415 -1.97 -15.42 27.23
C PHE A 415 -0.86 -14.69 26.47
N SER A 416 0.19 -15.42 26.07
CA SER A 416 1.32 -14.91 25.28
C SER A 416 0.93 -14.56 23.84
N GLN A 417 -0.19 -15.11 23.33
CA GLN A 417 -0.61 -14.98 21.94
C GLN A 417 0.40 -15.59 20.95
N ASP A 418 0.88 -16.78 21.27
CA ASP A 418 1.73 -17.57 20.37
C ASP A 418 0.88 -18.22 19.27
N TYR A 419 1.52 -18.77 18.24
CA TYR A 419 0.80 -19.45 17.16
C TYR A 419 0.16 -20.77 17.63
N ASP A 420 -0.94 -21.16 16.99
CA ASP A 420 -1.58 -22.45 17.26
C ASP A 420 -1.03 -23.53 16.29
N PRO A 421 -0.30 -24.55 16.80
CA PRO A 421 0.27 -25.61 15.98
C PRO A 421 -0.78 -26.54 15.35
N GLU A 422 -1.98 -26.68 15.93
CA GLU A 422 -3.00 -27.59 15.39
C GLU A 422 -3.58 -27.04 14.08
N LEU A 423 -3.86 -25.74 14.04
CA LEU A 423 -4.29 -25.06 12.81
C LEU A 423 -3.24 -25.17 11.71
N ILE A 424 -1.95 -25.07 12.05
CA ILE A 424 -0.86 -25.28 11.10
C ILE A 424 -0.86 -26.71 10.58
N LYS A 425 -1.01 -27.70 11.46
CA LYS A 425 -1.03 -29.11 11.07
C LYS A 425 -2.17 -29.40 10.09
N GLU A 426 -3.37 -28.89 10.35
CA GLU A 426 -4.53 -29.09 9.46
C GLU A 426 -4.31 -28.47 8.07
N GLU A 427 -3.79 -27.25 8.00
CA GLU A 427 -3.48 -26.59 6.73
C GLU A 427 -2.37 -27.33 5.96
N LYS A 428 -1.28 -27.71 6.66
CA LYS A 428 -0.17 -28.44 6.07
C LYS A 428 -0.53 -29.88 5.69
N ARG A 429 -1.46 -30.54 6.37
CA ARG A 429 -2.00 -31.85 5.95
C ARG A 429 -2.66 -31.78 4.57
N LYS A 430 -3.46 -30.74 4.30
CA LYS A 430 -4.10 -30.56 2.98
C LYS A 430 -3.09 -30.29 1.87
N GLU A 431 -2.08 -29.46 2.15
CA GLU A 431 -0.96 -29.22 1.22
C GLU A 431 -0.18 -30.52 0.95
N LEU A 432 0.19 -31.24 2.02
CA LEU A 432 0.96 -32.49 1.94
C LEU A 432 0.17 -33.57 1.19
N GLN A 433 -1.13 -33.73 1.46
CA GLN A 433 -2.00 -34.64 0.72
C GLN A 433 -2.01 -34.31 -0.77
N SER A 434 -2.06 -33.03 -1.15
CA SER A 434 -2.03 -32.60 -2.55
C SER A 434 -0.69 -32.89 -3.22
N GLU A 435 0.43 -32.67 -2.51
CA GLU A 435 1.79 -32.99 -3.00
C GLU A 435 1.98 -34.51 -3.16
N ILE A 436 1.58 -35.31 -2.17
CA ILE A 436 1.65 -36.77 -2.20
C ILE A 436 0.75 -37.32 -3.31
N ARG A 437 -0.43 -36.73 -3.52
CA ARG A 437 -1.35 -37.15 -4.56
C ARG A 437 -0.74 -37.08 -5.96
N ILE A 438 0.02 -36.04 -6.27
CA ILE A 438 0.74 -35.95 -7.55
C ILE A 438 1.76 -37.09 -7.70
N GLN A 439 2.49 -37.40 -6.62
CA GLN A 439 3.46 -38.51 -6.62
C GLN A 439 2.78 -39.88 -6.74
N VAL A 440 1.65 -40.06 -6.07
CA VAL A 440 0.83 -41.28 -6.17
C VAL A 440 0.28 -41.43 -7.58
N ASP A 441 -0.27 -40.37 -8.18
CA ASP A 441 -0.80 -40.39 -9.55
C ASP A 441 0.26 -40.84 -10.56
N GLU A 442 1.51 -40.36 -10.44
CA GLU A 442 2.62 -40.81 -11.29
C GLU A 442 2.96 -42.29 -11.10
N LEU A 443 2.99 -42.76 -9.85
CA LEU A 443 3.23 -44.17 -9.52
C LEU A 443 2.11 -45.07 -10.04
N MET A 444 0.85 -44.67 -9.88
CA MET A 444 -0.31 -45.43 -10.37
C MET A 444 -0.35 -45.49 -11.90
N ARG A 445 0.09 -44.44 -12.61
CA ARG A 445 0.28 -44.50 -14.08
C ARG A 445 1.33 -45.54 -14.49
N GLN A 446 2.36 -45.73 -13.68
CA GLN A 446 3.38 -46.77 -13.93
C GLN A 446 2.85 -48.16 -13.59
N GLU A 447 2.13 -48.33 -12.47
CA GLU A 447 1.47 -49.58 -12.11
C GLU A 447 0.47 -50.01 -13.20
N LEU A 448 -0.34 -49.09 -13.73
CA LEU A 448 -1.25 -49.37 -14.85
C LEU A 448 -0.53 -49.83 -16.12
N LYS A 449 0.60 -49.19 -16.48
CA LYS A 449 1.40 -49.64 -17.64
C LYS A 449 1.93 -51.06 -17.43
N ASN A 450 2.39 -51.35 -16.22
CA ASN A 450 2.90 -52.68 -15.87
C ASN A 450 1.78 -53.73 -15.86
N LEU A 451 0.59 -53.38 -15.34
CA LEU A 451 -0.59 -54.25 -15.34
C LEU A 451 -1.12 -54.51 -16.76
N LYS A 452 -1.17 -53.49 -17.63
CA LYS A 452 -1.51 -53.67 -19.05
C LYS A 452 -0.51 -54.59 -19.75
N LEU A 453 0.80 -54.38 -19.55
CA LEU A 453 1.84 -55.26 -20.07
C LEU A 453 1.76 -56.70 -19.54
N ALA A 454 1.35 -56.89 -18.27
CA ALA A 454 1.18 -58.22 -17.68
C ALA A 454 -0.03 -58.96 -18.28
N VAL A 455 -1.16 -58.27 -18.46
CA VAL A 455 -2.37 -58.83 -19.08
C VAL A 455 -2.16 -59.13 -20.57
N ASP A 456 -1.40 -58.29 -21.28
CA ASP A 456 -1.02 -58.53 -22.68
C ASP A 456 -0.07 -59.73 -22.82
N ARG A 457 0.80 -59.97 -21.82
CA ARG A 457 1.66 -61.18 -21.77
C ARG A 457 0.88 -62.47 -21.48
N GLU A 458 -0.25 -62.39 -20.78
CA GLU A 458 -1.16 -63.54 -20.60
C GLU A 458 -2.04 -63.81 -21.82
N ARG A 459 -2.28 -62.81 -22.69
CA ARG A 459 -3.14 -62.94 -23.88
C ARG A 459 -2.41 -63.36 -25.17
N GLU A 460 -1.07 -63.38 -25.24
CA GLU A 460 -0.34 -63.73 -26.48
C GLU A 460 0.67 -64.90 -26.33
N ARG A 461 0.48 -65.97 -27.13
CA ARG A 461 1.55 -66.89 -27.57
C ARG A 461 2.45 -66.18 -28.61
N PRO A 462 3.75 -66.55 -28.74
CA PRO A 462 4.73 -65.70 -29.40
C PRO A 462 4.63 -65.74 -30.93
N VAL A 463 4.62 -64.58 -31.59
CA VAL A 463 4.94 -64.47 -33.02
C VAL A 463 6.01 -63.39 -33.27
N LYS A 464 7.16 -63.91 -33.70
CA LYS A 464 8.25 -63.38 -34.53
C LYS A 464 8.45 -61.86 -34.69
N ALA A 465 9.72 -61.52 -34.45
CA ALA A 465 10.42 -60.30 -34.80
C ALA A 465 10.15 -59.76 -36.23
N GLY A 466 9.81 -58.47 -36.29
CA GLY A 466 9.79 -57.67 -37.52
C GLY A 466 10.55 -56.36 -37.30
N LYS A 467 11.75 -56.27 -37.89
CA LYS A 467 12.62 -55.07 -37.93
C LYS A 467 11.85 -53.78 -38.29
N LYS A 468 12.08 -52.69 -37.54
CA LYS A 468 11.83 -51.32 -38.03
C LYS A 468 13.10 -50.49 -38.05
N LYS A 469 13.29 -49.90 -39.23
CA LYS A 469 14.38 -49.05 -39.71
C LYS A 469 14.46 -47.73 -38.95
N ASP A 470 15.69 -47.28 -38.71
CA ASP A 470 16.04 -45.88 -38.54
C ASP A 470 15.45 -45.00 -39.65
N LYS A 471 14.81 -43.89 -39.25
CA LYS A 471 14.63 -42.70 -40.10
C LYS A 471 14.56 -41.42 -39.24
N LYS A 472 15.69 -40.70 -39.23
CA LYS A 472 15.88 -39.24 -39.28
C LYS A 472 14.89 -38.35 -38.50
N LYS A 473 15.44 -37.74 -37.43
CA LYS A 473 15.02 -36.45 -36.86
C LYS A 473 14.88 -35.40 -37.97
N GLY A 474 13.64 -34.96 -38.23
CA GLY A 474 13.31 -33.78 -39.01
C GLY A 474 12.92 -32.61 -38.12
N LYS A 475 13.69 -31.53 -38.20
CA LYS A 475 13.36 -30.11 -37.91
C LYS A 475 12.42 -29.79 -36.72
N LYS A 476 13.02 -29.26 -35.65
CA LYS A 476 12.38 -28.30 -34.73
C LYS A 476 11.90 -27.08 -35.53
N GLY A 477 10.59 -26.98 -35.77
CA GLY A 477 9.95 -25.73 -36.14
C GLY A 477 9.84 -24.83 -34.91
N LYS A 478 10.61 -23.74 -34.88
CA LYS A 478 10.47 -22.64 -33.92
C LYS A 478 9.04 -22.09 -34.01
N LYS A 479 8.25 -22.26 -32.94
CA LYS A 479 7.04 -21.45 -32.73
C LYS A 479 7.52 -20.02 -32.48
N LYS A 480 7.27 -19.13 -33.45
CA LYS A 480 7.38 -17.68 -33.26
C LYS A 480 6.24 -17.27 -32.35
N GLU A 481 6.56 -16.96 -31.10
CA GLU A 481 5.72 -16.09 -30.29
C GLU A 481 5.60 -14.74 -31.01
N LYS A 482 4.37 -14.27 -31.16
CA LYS A 482 4.07 -12.94 -31.66
C LYS A 482 4.55 -11.95 -30.60
N ALA A 483 5.74 -11.40 -30.79
CA ALA A 483 6.17 -10.21 -30.07
C ALA A 483 5.20 -9.07 -30.41
N GLU A 484 4.38 -8.70 -29.44
CA GLU A 484 3.79 -7.37 -29.39
C GLU A 484 4.92 -6.34 -29.54
N LYS A 485 4.71 -5.33 -30.40
CA LYS A 485 5.63 -4.21 -30.54
C LYS A 485 5.65 -3.40 -29.23
N LYS A 486 6.45 -3.84 -28.26
CA LYS A 486 6.98 -2.96 -27.21
C LYS A 486 8.02 -2.05 -27.89
N ASP A 487 7.96 -0.76 -27.58
CA ASP A 487 8.97 0.20 -28.04
C ASP A 487 10.36 -0.32 -27.67
N LYS A 488 11.34 -0.11 -28.55
CA LYS A 488 12.74 -0.43 -28.25
C LYS A 488 13.16 0.33 -26.99
N ASP A 489 13.42 -0.38 -25.90
CA ASP A 489 14.06 0.19 -24.71
C ASP A 489 15.40 0.79 -25.13
N LEU A 490 15.53 2.12 -25.10
CA LEU A 490 16.76 2.84 -25.46
C LEU A 490 17.91 2.61 -24.45
N THR A 491 17.67 1.83 -23.39
CA THR A 491 18.58 1.56 -22.25
C THR A 491 18.65 0.06 -21.90
N ALA A 492 18.35 -0.84 -22.85
CA ALA A 492 18.33 -2.29 -22.62
C ALA A 492 19.68 -2.84 -22.10
N ASP A 493 20.80 -2.23 -22.49
CA ASP A 493 22.16 -2.72 -22.21
C ASP A 493 22.76 -2.22 -20.88
N ARG A 494 22.04 -1.40 -20.11
CA ARG A 494 22.52 -0.82 -18.83
C ARG A 494 21.92 -1.52 -17.60
N THR A 495 22.76 -1.76 -16.58
CA THR A 495 22.34 -2.31 -15.29
C THR A 495 21.58 -1.29 -14.45
N ILE A 496 20.66 -1.77 -13.62
CA ILE A 496 19.74 -0.95 -12.82
C ILE A 496 20.51 -0.13 -11.78
N GLU A 497 21.56 -0.71 -11.19
CA GLU A 497 22.41 -0.04 -10.21
C GLU A 497 23.21 1.11 -10.81
N SER A 498 23.67 0.97 -12.06
CA SER A 498 24.32 2.07 -12.79
C SER A 498 23.34 3.20 -13.08
N LEU A 499 22.11 2.88 -13.51
CA LEU A 499 21.06 3.89 -13.69
C LEU A 499 20.68 4.56 -12.37
N TYR A 500 20.64 3.80 -11.27
CA TYR A 500 20.33 4.34 -9.96
C TYR A 500 21.37 5.34 -9.49
N LYS A 501 22.67 5.01 -9.65
CA LYS A 501 23.78 5.93 -9.35
C LYS A 501 23.72 7.19 -10.22
N GLU A 502 23.54 7.03 -11.54
CA GLU A 502 23.39 8.17 -12.48
C GLU A 502 22.24 9.10 -12.05
N LEU A 503 21.08 8.55 -11.68
CA LEU A 503 19.93 9.35 -11.25
C LEU A 503 20.12 10.07 -9.91
N VAL A 504 20.93 9.50 -9.01
CA VAL A 504 21.26 10.13 -7.71
C VAL A 504 22.30 11.23 -7.91
N GLU A 505 23.36 10.99 -8.71
CA GLU A 505 24.37 11.98 -9.07
C GLU A 505 23.74 13.19 -9.78
N GLU A 506 22.82 12.92 -10.71
CA GLU A 506 22.04 13.95 -11.39
C GLU A 506 20.94 14.55 -10.50
N GLY A 507 20.81 14.18 -9.22
CA GLY A 507 19.82 14.74 -8.29
C GLY A 507 18.36 14.59 -8.74
N LEU A 508 18.06 13.62 -9.60
CA LEU A 508 16.71 13.26 -10.03
C LEU A 508 16.04 12.35 -9.00
N LEU A 509 16.82 11.53 -8.30
CA LEU A 509 16.37 10.77 -7.14
C LEU A 509 16.82 11.50 -5.87
N ILE A 510 15.86 11.91 -5.05
CA ILE A 510 16.10 12.72 -3.84
C ILE A 510 15.71 11.90 -2.61
N GLN A 511 16.48 12.05 -1.53
CA GLN A 511 16.08 11.54 -0.22
C GLN A 511 14.85 12.32 0.29
N ALA A 512 13.76 11.60 0.55
CA ALA A 512 12.57 12.23 1.12
C ALA A 512 12.85 12.72 2.56
N LEU A 513 12.33 13.91 2.88
CA LEU A 513 12.34 14.41 4.26
C LEU A 513 11.39 13.55 5.10
N LYS A 514 11.83 13.17 6.31
CA LYS A 514 11.03 12.38 7.25
C LYS A 514 9.98 13.29 7.89
N VAL A 515 8.77 13.25 7.34
CA VAL A 515 7.61 14.02 7.83
C VAL A 515 6.42 13.08 7.90
N ASN A 516 5.69 13.10 9.00
CA ASN A 516 4.48 12.28 9.15
C ASN A 516 3.26 13.03 8.64
N LEU A 517 2.25 12.29 8.17
CA LEU A 517 1.01 12.94 7.72
C LEU A 517 0.23 13.58 8.88
N SER A 518 0.43 13.08 10.11
CA SER A 518 -0.11 13.66 11.35
C SER A 518 0.32 15.10 11.58
N ASP A 519 1.50 15.48 11.07
CA ASP A 519 2.08 16.81 11.29
C ASP A 519 1.41 17.88 10.42
N TYR A 520 0.60 17.46 9.44
CA TYR A 520 -0.25 18.36 8.66
C TYR A 520 -1.52 18.68 9.44
N ILE A 521 -1.47 19.79 10.18
CA ILE A 521 -2.56 20.28 11.02
C ILE A 521 -3.67 20.88 10.14
N GLY A 522 -4.90 20.41 10.34
CA GLY A 522 -6.08 20.87 9.64
C GLY A 522 -7.33 20.74 10.50
N GLU A 523 -8.24 21.71 10.35
CA GLU A 523 -9.56 21.68 10.98
C GLU A 523 -10.60 21.10 10.01
N TYR A 524 -11.68 20.54 10.56
CA TYR A 524 -12.81 20.02 9.80
C TYR A 524 -13.85 21.12 9.54
N SER A 525 -14.47 21.11 8.37
CA SER A 525 -15.56 22.04 8.04
C SER A 525 -16.90 21.49 8.49
N TYR A 526 -17.49 22.09 9.53
CA TYR A 526 -18.78 21.67 10.12
C TYR A 526 -20.03 22.18 9.38
N LEU A 527 -19.87 23.11 8.45
CA LEU A 527 -20.99 23.78 7.76
C LEU A 527 -21.10 23.38 6.29
N GLY A 528 -20.41 22.32 5.87
CA GLY A 528 -20.31 21.95 4.45
C GLY A 528 -21.66 21.61 3.82
N THR A 529 -22.47 20.79 4.49
CA THR A 529 -23.82 20.42 4.01
C THR A 529 -24.75 21.62 3.96
N THR A 530 -24.74 22.45 5.01
CA THR A 530 -25.59 23.65 5.11
C THR A 530 -25.27 24.69 4.03
N LEU A 531 -23.99 24.87 3.69
CA LEU A 531 -23.58 25.79 2.63
C LEU A 531 -24.02 25.29 1.24
N ARG A 532 -23.91 23.98 0.99
CA ARG A 532 -24.41 23.38 -0.26
C ARG A 532 -25.92 23.51 -0.42
N GLN A 533 -26.70 23.40 0.66
CA GLN A 533 -28.15 23.66 0.62
C GLN A 533 -28.48 25.10 0.21
N VAL A 534 -27.60 26.06 0.56
CA VAL A 534 -27.71 27.48 0.16
C VAL A 534 -27.08 27.74 -1.22
N SER A 535 -26.68 26.69 -1.96
CA SER A 535 -26.04 26.77 -3.28
C SER A 535 -24.69 27.51 -3.28
N ILE A 536 -24.03 27.58 -2.12
CA ILE A 536 -22.66 28.07 -1.97
C ILE A 536 -21.75 26.86 -1.89
N GLU A 537 -20.78 26.75 -2.80
CA GLU A 537 -19.81 25.66 -2.72
C GLU A 537 -18.76 25.98 -1.64
N PRO A 538 -18.72 25.21 -0.54
CA PRO A 538 -17.75 25.45 0.53
C PRO A 538 -16.33 25.14 0.06
N MET A 539 -15.38 25.94 0.52
CA MET A 539 -13.95 25.68 0.33
C MET A 539 -13.56 24.39 1.07
N PRO A 540 -12.77 23.50 0.45
CA PRO A 540 -12.37 22.24 1.06
C PRO A 540 -11.49 22.47 2.29
N SER A 541 -11.66 21.64 3.31
CA SER A 541 -10.84 21.71 4.52
C SER A 541 -9.50 21.00 4.34
N LEU A 542 -8.51 21.36 5.15
CA LEU A 542 -7.19 20.70 5.12
C LEU A 542 -7.30 19.23 5.56
N LEU A 543 -8.30 18.90 6.38
CA LEU A 543 -8.59 17.53 6.77
C LEU A 543 -9.05 16.68 5.58
N ASP A 544 -9.91 17.23 4.74
CA ASP A 544 -10.39 16.57 3.52
C ASP A 544 -9.24 16.30 2.55
N VAL A 545 -8.32 17.27 2.41
CA VAL A 545 -7.09 17.09 1.60
C VAL A 545 -6.24 15.95 2.15
N ARG A 546 -6.06 15.88 3.47
CA ARG A 546 -5.33 14.79 4.13
C ARG A 546 -6.00 13.43 3.84
N GLN A 547 -7.32 13.35 3.96
CA GLN A 547 -8.09 12.16 3.67
C GLN A 547 -7.95 11.72 2.21
N LEU A 548 -8.09 12.63 1.24
CA LEU A 548 -7.92 12.31 -0.18
C LEU A 548 -6.52 11.81 -0.50
N ILE A 549 -5.49 12.36 0.14
CA ILE A 549 -4.10 11.89 0.00
C ILE A 549 -3.94 10.47 0.55
N THR A 550 -4.55 10.15 1.69
CA THR A 550 -4.50 8.78 2.22
C THR A 550 -5.18 7.78 1.27
N LEU A 551 -6.37 8.12 0.78
CA LEU A 551 -7.19 7.27 -0.10
C LEU A 551 -6.53 7.03 -1.46
N TYR A 552 -6.12 8.10 -2.16
CA TYR A 552 -5.62 7.97 -3.53
C TYR A 552 -4.11 7.80 -3.62
N GLY A 553 -3.36 8.34 -2.65
CA GLY A 553 -1.90 8.30 -2.64
C GLY A 553 -1.35 7.10 -1.86
N ILE A 554 -1.73 6.98 -0.59
CA ILE A 554 -1.03 6.07 0.34
C ILE A 554 -1.55 4.64 0.23
N TRP A 555 -2.87 4.44 0.26
CA TRP A 555 -3.47 3.10 0.22
C TRP A 555 -3.10 2.28 -1.03
N PRO A 556 -3.14 2.82 -2.26
CA PRO A 556 -2.80 2.06 -3.46
C PRO A 556 -1.30 1.79 -3.59
N LEU A 557 -0.44 2.53 -2.87
CA LEU A 557 1.01 2.28 -2.81
C LEU A 557 1.39 1.31 -1.68
N GLY A 558 0.57 1.25 -0.63
CA GLY A 558 0.77 0.40 0.53
C GLY A 558 0.47 -1.07 0.24
N SER A 559 -0.73 -1.38 -0.24
CA SER A 559 -1.22 -2.75 -0.44
C SER A 559 -1.32 -3.13 -1.92
N ALA A 560 -0.67 -4.24 -2.30
CA ALA A 560 -0.71 -4.77 -3.66
C ALA A 560 -2.12 -5.25 -4.06
N ALA A 561 -2.87 -5.85 -3.12
CA ALA A 561 -4.23 -6.34 -3.38
C ALA A 561 -5.19 -5.21 -3.75
N VAL A 562 -5.04 -4.05 -3.11
CA VAL A 562 -5.82 -2.85 -3.43
C VAL A 562 -5.34 -2.21 -4.73
N HIS A 563 -4.04 -2.21 -5.00
CA HIS A 563 -3.49 -1.70 -6.25
C HIS A 563 -4.05 -2.40 -7.49
N GLU A 564 -4.23 -3.72 -7.44
CA GLU A 564 -4.73 -4.52 -8.56
C GLU A 564 -6.25 -4.44 -8.75
N LYS A 565 -7.01 -4.37 -7.65
CA LYS A 565 -8.47 -4.56 -7.66
C LYS A 565 -9.27 -3.27 -7.51
N ALA A 566 -8.71 -2.22 -6.93
CA ALA A 566 -9.43 -0.97 -6.68
C ALA A 566 -9.34 0.00 -7.88
N PRO A 567 -10.27 0.97 -8.00
CA PRO A 567 -10.14 2.06 -8.97
C PRO A 567 -8.86 2.86 -8.70
N LEU A 568 -7.85 2.68 -9.56
CA LEU A 568 -6.50 3.21 -9.34
C LEU A 568 -6.36 4.63 -9.91
N VAL A 569 -6.14 5.60 -9.01
CA VAL A 569 -5.70 6.95 -9.37
C VAL A 569 -4.18 6.95 -9.55
N LYS A 570 -3.72 7.14 -10.79
CA LYS A 570 -2.29 7.08 -11.15
C LYS A 570 -1.55 8.41 -11.00
N SER A 571 -2.30 9.51 -10.90
CA SER A 571 -1.74 10.87 -10.88
C SER A 571 -2.57 11.75 -9.97
N LEU A 572 -1.89 12.49 -9.09
CA LEU A 572 -2.49 13.47 -8.19
C LEU A 572 -1.97 14.86 -8.54
N LEU A 573 -2.88 15.84 -8.63
CA LEU A 573 -2.55 17.24 -8.85
C LEU A 573 -2.90 18.04 -7.59
N LEU A 574 -1.88 18.52 -6.88
CA LEU A 574 -2.06 19.38 -5.71
C LEU A 574 -2.04 20.85 -6.14
N ALA A 575 -3.22 21.47 -6.18
CA ALA A 575 -3.39 22.89 -6.49
C ALA A 575 -3.64 23.70 -5.21
N GLY A 576 -3.05 24.90 -5.14
CA GLY A 576 -3.21 25.79 -4.01
C GLY A 576 -2.15 26.90 -3.98
N PRO A 577 -2.34 27.93 -3.14
CA PRO A 577 -1.41 29.04 -3.02
C PRO A 577 -0.02 28.57 -2.55
N SER A 578 1.01 29.39 -2.77
CA SER A 578 2.35 29.06 -2.30
C SER A 578 2.40 29.10 -0.77
N GLY A 579 3.06 28.11 -0.14
CA GLY A 579 3.25 28.09 1.32
C GLY A 579 2.30 27.19 2.11
N VAL A 580 1.30 26.56 1.47
CA VAL A 580 0.34 25.65 2.15
C VAL A 580 0.88 24.23 2.39
N GLY A 581 2.20 24.02 2.36
CA GLY A 581 2.77 22.70 2.64
C GLY A 581 2.62 21.66 1.51
N LYS A 582 2.35 22.04 0.26
CA LYS A 582 2.25 21.11 -0.89
C LYS A 582 3.46 20.16 -1.00
N LYS A 583 4.67 20.71 -0.84
CA LYS A 583 5.93 19.93 -0.85
C LYS A 583 6.02 18.98 0.35
N MET A 584 5.55 19.41 1.52
CA MET A 584 5.52 18.61 2.74
C MET A 584 4.62 17.38 2.56
N LEU A 585 3.45 17.52 1.93
CA LEU A 585 2.54 16.42 1.64
C LEU A 585 3.18 15.34 0.74
N VAL A 586 3.96 15.75 -0.26
CA VAL A 586 4.68 14.80 -1.13
C VAL A 586 5.73 14.00 -0.34
N HIS A 587 6.48 14.68 0.54
CA HIS A 587 7.43 14.00 1.42
C HIS A 587 6.74 13.10 2.45
N ALA A 588 5.57 13.50 2.96
CA ALA A 588 4.77 12.68 3.85
C ALA A 588 4.30 11.39 3.16
N ILE A 589 3.77 11.46 1.93
CA ILE A 589 3.38 10.26 1.16
C ILE A 589 4.59 9.32 1.00
N CYS A 590 5.77 9.84 0.70
CA CYS A 590 6.98 9.02 0.56
C CYS A 590 7.41 8.38 1.88
N THR A 591 7.28 9.11 3.00
CA THR A 591 7.61 8.62 4.34
C THR A 591 6.67 7.50 4.77
N GLU A 592 5.36 7.67 4.56
CA GLU A 592 4.32 6.71 4.97
C GLU A 592 4.30 5.44 4.10
N THR A 593 4.70 5.53 2.84
CA THR A 593 4.74 4.39 1.90
C THR A 593 6.11 3.75 1.76
N GLY A 594 7.17 4.41 2.25
CA GLY A 594 8.56 4.02 2.02
C GLY A 594 8.97 4.10 0.54
N ALA A 595 8.34 5.00 -0.23
CA ALA A 595 8.54 5.11 -1.67
C ALA A 595 9.76 5.97 -2.03
N ASN A 596 10.39 5.66 -3.17
CA ASN A 596 11.45 6.50 -3.73
C ASN A 596 10.85 7.79 -4.29
N LEU A 597 11.50 8.92 -4.02
CA LEU A 597 11.09 10.22 -4.52
C LEU A 597 11.93 10.63 -5.74
N PHE A 598 11.29 10.74 -6.90
CA PHE A 598 11.89 11.27 -8.11
C PHE A 598 11.43 12.71 -8.32
N ASN A 599 12.37 13.65 -8.44
CA ASN A 599 12.09 15.06 -8.68
C ASN A 599 12.34 15.44 -10.14
N LEU A 600 11.25 15.57 -10.90
CA LEU A 600 11.22 15.97 -12.30
C LEU A 600 10.81 17.45 -12.49
N SER A 601 11.14 18.31 -11.53
CA SER A 601 10.85 19.76 -11.64
C SER A 601 11.59 20.40 -12.81
N CYS A 602 10.97 21.37 -13.47
CA CYS A 602 11.55 22.04 -14.66
C CYS A 602 12.95 22.60 -14.39
N SER A 603 13.17 23.20 -13.22
CA SER A 603 14.46 23.73 -12.79
C SER A 603 15.53 22.65 -12.65
N ASN A 604 15.13 21.43 -12.31
CA ASN A 604 16.06 20.31 -12.13
C ASN A 604 16.41 19.63 -13.47
N ILE A 605 15.50 19.67 -14.43
CA ILE A 605 15.66 19.06 -15.76
C ILE A 605 16.46 19.97 -16.71
N ALA A 606 16.34 21.30 -16.55
CA ALA A 606 17.00 22.27 -17.41
C ALA A 606 18.54 22.15 -17.32
N GLY A 607 19.19 21.75 -18.42
CA GLY A 607 20.65 21.78 -18.58
C GLY A 607 21.39 20.45 -18.36
N LYS A 608 20.79 19.43 -17.74
CA LYS A 608 21.46 18.14 -17.46
C LYS A 608 21.60 17.24 -18.69
N TYR A 609 20.54 17.18 -19.50
CA TYR A 609 20.51 16.38 -20.72
C TYR A 609 20.19 17.28 -21.93
N PRO A 610 21.21 17.81 -22.64
CA PRO A 610 20.96 18.64 -23.81
C PRO A 610 20.33 17.85 -24.96
N GLY A 611 19.18 18.32 -25.43
CA GLY A 611 18.50 17.80 -26.63
C GLY A 611 17.31 16.87 -26.37
N LYS A 612 16.40 16.82 -27.34
CA LYS A 612 15.12 16.07 -27.26
C LYS A 612 15.30 14.56 -27.01
N ASN A 613 16.36 13.97 -27.57
CA ASN A 613 16.64 12.54 -27.41
C ASN A 613 17.22 12.24 -26.02
N GLY A 614 18.06 13.14 -25.47
CA GLY A 614 18.62 12.99 -24.13
C GLY A 614 17.56 13.02 -23.04
N LEU A 615 16.63 13.99 -23.13
CA LEU A 615 15.47 14.06 -22.21
C LEU A 615 14.56 12.84 -22.31
N GLN A 616 14.34 12.31 -23.52
CA GLN A 616 13.56 11.09 -23.70
C GLN A 616 14.26 9.87 -23.07
N MET A 617 15.58 9.77 -23.19
CA MET A 617 16.36 8.73 -22.52
C MET A 617 16.33 8.86 -21.00
N MET A 618 16.48 10.07 -20.46
CA MET A 618 16.37 10.35 -19.03
C MET A 618 15.01 9.92 -18.47
N LEU A 619 13.90 10.35 -19.10
CA LEU A 619 12.57 9.95 -18.67
C LEU A 619 12.38 8.44 -18.73
N HIS A 620 12.89 7.80 -19.79
CA HIS A 620 12.84 6.35 -19.91
C HIS A 620 13.62 5.65 -18.80
N ALA A 621 14.81 6.17 -18.44
CA ALA A 621 15.60 5.67 -17.33
C ALA A 621 14.88 5.85 -15.99
N VAL A 622 14.34 7.03 -15.70
CA VAL A 622 13.55 7.32 -14.49
C VAL A 622 12.36 6.37 -14.38
N PHE A 623 11.55 6.23 -15.43
CA PHE A 623 10.40 5.31 -15.38
C PHE A 623 10.80 3.84 -15.32
N LYS A 624 11.94 3.44 -15.92
CA LYS A 624 12.47 2.07 -15.82
C LYS A 624 12.88 1.77 -14.38
N VAL A 625 13.63 2.66 -13.74
CA VAL A 625 14.04 2.53 -12.34
C VAL A 625 12.83 2.60 -11.41
N ALA A 626 11.90 3.52 -11.61
CA ALA A 626 10.68 3.65 -10.79
C ALA A 626 9.78 2.40 -10.85
N ARG A 627 9.71 1.71 -12.01
CA ARG A 627 8.96 0.44 -12.15
C ARG A 627 9.64 -0.73 -11.45
N GLN A 628 10.96 -0.77 -11.42
CA GLN A 628 11.70 -1.85 -10.79
C GLN A 628 11.84 -1.65 -9.28
N LEU A 629 11.90 -0.41 -8.82
CA LEU A 629 12.03 -0.03 -7.42
C LEU A 629 10.70 0.45 -6.84
N GLN A 630 9.61 -0.27 -7.10
CA GLN A 630 8.32 0.02 -6.49
C GLN A 630 8.38 -0.16 -4.95
N PRO A 631 7.63 0.65 -4.18
CA PRO A 631 6.81 1.81 -4.59
C PRO A 631 7.68 3.05 -4.92
N SER A 632 7.22 3.90 -5.84
CA SER A 632 7.95 5.08 -6.30
C SER A 632 6.99 6.23 -6.60
N VAL A 633 7.34 7.44 -6.17
CA VAL A 633 6.58 8.68 -6.38
C VAL A 633 7.37 9.62 -7.28
N VAL A 634 6.74 10.05 -8.37
CA VAL A 634 7.32 11.05 -9.28
C VAL A 634 6.69 12.40 -9.00
N TRP A 635 7.48 13.33 -8.53
CA TRP A 635 7.09 14.68 -8.19
C TRP A 635 7.54 15.67 -9.27
N ILE A 636 6.61 16.54 -9.68
CA ILE A 636 6.86 17.62 -10.63
C ILE A 636 6.40 18.92 -9.95
N GLU A 637 7.34 19.77 -9.53
CA GLU A 637 7.04 21.09 -8.99
C GLU A 637 6.67 22.07 -10.11
N ASP A 638 5.77 23.01 -9.80
CA ASP A 638 5.29 24.05 -10.73
C ASP A 638 4.90 23.51 -12.10
N THR A 639 4.00 22.52 -12.11
CA THR A 639 3.58 21.82 -13.34
C THR A 639 3.13 22.80 -14.42
N GLU A 640 2.51 23.93 -14.07
CA GLU A 640 2.12 25.00 -14.98
C GLU A 640 3.25 25.49 -15.89
N LYS A 641 4.50 25.52 -15.39
CA LYS A 641 5.67 25.90 -16.18
C LYS A 641 5.98 24.91 -17.29
N THR A 642 5.63 23.64 -17.08
CA THR A 642 5.70 22.57 -18.10
C THR A 642 4.55 22.65 -19.10
N PHE A 643 3.57 23.53 -18.94
CA PHE A 643 2.42 23.62 -19.87
C PHE A 643 2.29 24.98 -20.55
N TYR A 644 3.29 25.86 -20.46
CA TYR A 644 3.25 27.16 -21.14
C TYR A 644 3.17 27.04 -22.67
N LYS A 645 2.17 27.71 -23.26
CA LYS A 645 2.06 27.89 -24.72
C LYS A 645 3.05 28.91 -25.26
N LYS A 646 3.38 29.94 -24.47
CA LYS A 646 4.43 30.95 -24.75
C LYS A 646 5.14 31.26 -23.43
N VAL A 647 6.45 31.09 -23.39
CA VAL A 647 7.27 31.35 -22.20
C VAL A 647 7.47 32.87 -22.05
N PRO A 648 7.13 33.48 -20.90
CA PRO A 648 7.43 34.88 -20.61
C PRO A 648 8.95 35.17 -20.72
N ASN A 649 9.34 36.34 -21.24
CA ASN A 649 10.75 36.66 -21.49
C ASN A 649 11.64 36.59 -20.24
N ALA A 650 11.09 36.83 -19.05
CA ALA A 650 11.80 36.77 -17.77
C ALA A 650 12.16 35.35 -17.30
N GLU A 651 11.46 34.32 -17.79
CA GLU A 651 11.61 32.92 -17.32
C GLU A 651 12.36 32.01 -18.31
N LYS A 652 12.77 32.56 -19.47
CA LYS A 652 13.46 31.82 -20.53
C LYS A 652 14.74 31.11 -20.09
N MET A 653 15.38 31.55 -19.00
CA MET A 653 16.59 30.92 -18.46
C MET A 653 16.31 29.67 -17.63
N PHE A 654 15.09 29.49 -17.11
CA PHE A 654 14.73 28.39 -16.20
C PHE A 654 13.77 27.35 -16.80
N THR A 655 13.26 27.60 -18.00
CA THR A 655 12.33 26.70 -18.69
C THR A 655 13.01 25.95 -19.83
N PRO A 656 12.80 24.62 -19.98
CA PRO A 656 13.21 23.91 -21.19
C PRO A 656 12.52 24.50 -22.43
N SER A 657 13.15 24.39 -23.59
CA SER A 657 12.62 24.94 -24.84
C SER A 657 11.23 24.33 -25.14
N ALA A 658 10.33 25.10 -25.75
CA ALA A 658 8.93 24.68 -25.99
C ALA A 658 8.79 23.31 -26.74
N GLY A 659 9.82 22.90 -27.48
CA GLY A 659 9.88 21.59 -28.14
C GLY A 659 10.22 20.40 -27.22
N GLU A 660 10.88 20.63 -26.09
CA GLU A 660 11.22 19.63 -25.06
C GLU A 660 10.02 19.34 -24.15
N VAL A 661 9.26 20.39 -23.85
CA VAL A 661 7.97 20.32 -23.14
C VAL A 661 6.93 19.49 -23.89
N ALA A 662 6.79 19.67 -25.20
CA ALA A 662 5.88 18.88 -26.01
C ALA A 662 6.25 17.38 -26.06
N ALA A 663 7.54 17.04 -25.94
CA ALA A 663 8.02 15.66 -25.87
C ALA A 663 7.72 15.02 -24.51
N LEU A 664 7.94 15.76 -23.41
CA LEU A 664 7.52 15.38 -22.05
C LEU A 664 6.03 15.06 -22.00
N GLN A 665 5.19 15.95 -22.53
CA GLN A 665 3.73 15.77 -22.55
C GLN A 665 3.29 14.56 -23.37
N LYS A 666 3.88 14.34 -24.55
CA LYS A 666 3.56 13.19 -25.41
C LYS A 666 3.98 11.86 -24.77
N ASN A 667 5.10 11.86 -24.03
CA ASN A 667 5.60 10.66 -23.35
C ASN A 667 4.87 10.38 -22.04
N LEU A 668 4.54 11.40 -21.23
CA LEU A 668 3.67 11.26 -20.05
C LEU A 668 2.29 10.70 -20.43
N LYS A 669 1.65 11.25 -21.47
CA LYS A 669 0.39 10.72 -22.01
C LYS A 669 0.53 9.30 -22.54
N ARG A 670 1.62 8.96 -23.24
CA ARG A 670 1.87 7.58 -23.72
C ARG A 670 2.13 6.60 -22.58
N SER A 671 2.82 7.02 -21.52
CA SER A 671 3.02 6.18 -20.34
C SER A 671 1.73 5.97 -19.56
N THR A 672 0.88 6.98 -19.38
CA THR A 672 -0.42 6.85 -18.71
C THR A 672 -1.41 6.03 -19.54
N SER A 673 -1.45 6.20 -20.87
CA SER A 673 -2.29 5.35 -21.74
C SER A 673 -1.84 3.88 -21.77
N ARG A 674 -0.54 3.60 -21.68
CA ARG A 674 -0.02 2.21 -21.54
C ARG A 674 -0.35 1.57 -20.19
N MET A 675 -0.52 2.38 -19.14
CA MET A 675 -0.98 1.86 -17.85
C MET A 675 -2.43 1.37 -17.89
N ASN A 676 -3.24 1.72 -18.89
CA ASN A 676 -4.63 1.26 -19.03
C ASN A 676 -4.79 0.01 -19.92
N LEU A 677 -3.72 -0.45 -20.57
CA LEU A 677 -3.76 -1.52 -21.59
C LEU A 677 -3.08 -2.82 -21.14
N ASN A 678 -2.42 -2.83 -19.98
CA ASN A 678 -1.77 -4.02 -19.40
C ASN A 678 -2.46 -4.49 -18.10
N ALA A 679 -3.72 -4.11 -17.88
CA ALA A 679 -4.60 -4.71 -16.87
C ALA A 679 -5.53 -5.70 -17.55
#